data_AF-A0A8J5C068-F1
#
_entry.id   AF-A0A8J5C068-F1
#
_cell.length_a   1.000
_cell.length_b   1.000
_cell.length_c   1.000
_cell.angle_alpha   90.00
_cell.angle_beta   90.00
_cell.angle_gamma   90.00
#
_symmetry.space_group_name_H-M   'P 1'
#
loop_
_entity.id
_entity.type
_entity.pdbx_description
1 polymer ?
#
loop_
_entity_poly.entity_id
_entity_poly.type
_entity_poly.pdbx_seq_one_letter_code
_entity_poly.pdbx_strand_id
1 'polypeptide(L)'
;MRKQNSEKLQRIAEFLIAESSSLKSIKDLSYFESKQYNAFDVTKQIYGRNSDREHIISWLLLGTNSRFSLFEDERSRNKFSAIAIVGEAGVGKTALAKEVYNDPLICKYFNSRVWLHFTEESDAVSLSKAFFVSITGKSCDGKEPVHLQSVMKETLKGKKLLLVLDDPHDLNPRLWEYLQAPLAGVRMAKFIITSLTELDASKLRGIESYPLGCLHIDLSWDLFQYYAFREDSSHPPELVEIGKYIVQKCRGLPIAVKTLGSLLGYQMDRRIWIDVLESELWKLQETENDISPALQLSYYLLPTYLKPCFLYCSLFPRGCKFDKYELVRLWMAQGYIQHEDEDEDDQSLETVGCNYFHELQMLTIFDRSWDGTFTIHDLLYDVSKYMSNGECSSLSDGKMYTDSGKIRQLYVTSSKKTNELHSSNENLTLQLLYKSLGGVLPNDILTMALIKSMQGIRALELTHHGDSSIAETIQERALDKLNASSVSNLRFIHLRYLRICDRFIELLPAAVCQLYNLQTLTLDKCLKLRELPSDICMLVNLRYLELSEANIEMFPESICLLRNLQSLIVDYCRNLKELPRNIGNLFNLCHLGLCGTSIKRLPESVDRLSKLPTLKLDHCKILMELPSSIGNLVNLQHVTVCKTKITKLPESLCLLSNLLTLDLAYSNLSELPNDIGNLSNLNYLALSYTNISILPEALCQLTSLRTLKLNGCTNLSQLPSGIGALKRLSHLVVSGIDIEHMPASVCQLFSLEALEMDGCRRFFSLPDDIGYLTELRQLKLSDTEIQELPESICQLSKLQNLELNGCQRLSKLPESIGDLSELSNLEVTETKIKALPVSFCRLSNLQVLNLNGNLDLQELPSGIENLANLSQLELSEVGIELMELQFKLKRRLTELDSLTAYLAGKRDYHWLLARDLTGNLDSDLCPIPSSLTLSLSFDCRSLDLTTTSYLIASTPPHLFIAGTDSLPSRALVPLQPLCPVHHHSSKLSSSERRLRIWIGGEPCKVLD
;
A
#
# COMPACT_ATOMS: atom_id res chain seq x y z
N MET A 1 10.82 -8.74 -32.10
CA MET A 1 11.67 -9.02 -30.91
C MET A 1 11.84 -7.80 -30.02
N ARG A 2 12.86 -6.92 -30.11
CA ARG A 2 13.02 -5.80 -29.13
C ARG A 2 11.77 -4.93 -28.95
N LYS A 3 11.12 -4.46 -30.03
CA LYS A 3 9.84 -3.71 -29.96
C LYS A 3 8.74 -4.48 -29.21
N GLN A 4 8.50 -5.75 -29.57
CA GLN A 4 7.54 -6.63 -28.87
C GLN A 4 7.92 -6.94 -27.41
N ASN A 5 9.21 -6.92 -27.05
CA ASN A 5 9.64 -7.10 -25.66
C ASN A 5 9.47 -5.80 -24.85
N SER A 6 9.67 -4.64 -25.46
CA SER A 6 9.30 -3.33 -24.89
C SER A 6 7.78 -3.25 -24.68
N GLU A 7 6.96 -3.55 -25.69
CA GLU A 7 5.50 -3.62 -25.58
C GLU A 7 5.03 -4.63 -24.52
N LYS A 8 5.71 -5.77 -24.37
CA LYS A 8 5.44 -6.73 -23.28
C LYS A 8 5.86 -6.22 -21.92
N LEU A 9 7.05 -5.63 -21.78
CA LEU A 9 7.55 -5.10 -20.50
C LEU A 9 6.72 -3.92 -20.03
N GLN A 10 6.31 -3.05 -20.95
CA GLN A 10 5.40 -1.94 -20.70
C GLN A 10 4.03 -2.45 -20.27
N ARG A 11 3.43 -3.42 -20.98
CA ARG A 11 2.18 -4.08 -20.55
C ARG A 11 2.30 -4.83 -19.22
N ILE A 12 3.47 -5.36 -18.89
CA ILE A 12 3.73 -6.01 -17.59
C ILE A 12 3.92 -4.96 -16.48
N ALA A 13 4.53 -3.82 -16.77
CA ALA A 13 4.61 -2.68 -15.86
C ALA A 13 3.22 -2.08 -15.60
N GLU A 14 2.44 -1.82 -16.66
CA GLU A 14 1.02 -1.41 -16.60
C GLU A 14 0.19 -2.42 -15.80
N PHE A 15 0.43 -3.73 -15.98
CA PHE A 15 -0.26 -4.80 -15.22
C PHE A 15 0.14 -4.82 -13.74
N LEU A 16 1.42 -4.65 -13.40
CA LEU A 16 1.89 -4.62 -12.01
C LEU A 16 1.52 -3.30 -11.29
N ILE A 17 1.47 -2.19 -12.02
CA ILE A 17 0.90 -0.91 -11.55
C ILE A 17 -0.62 -1.05 -11.40
N ALA A 18 -1.31 -1.82 -12.24
CA ALA A 18 -2.72 -2.16 -12.08
C ALA A 18 -2.98 -3.09 -10.88
N GLU A 19 -2.16 -4.11 -10.63
CA GLU A 19 -2.30 -4.98 -9.45
C GLU A 19 -2.05 -4.19 -8.15
N SER A 20 -0.97 -3.41 -8.10
CA SER A 20 -0.64 -2.59 -6.92
C SER A 20 -1.61 -1.43 -6.69
N SER A 21 -2.32 -0.95 -7.72
CA SER A 21 -3.48 -0.05 -7.55
C SER A 21 -4.78 -0.80 -7.22
N SER A 22 -5.00 -2.04 -7.65
CA SER A 22 -6.15 -2.84 -7.18
C SER A 22 -6.07 -3.21 -5.68
N LEU A 23 -4.85 -3.38 -5.15
CA LEU A 23 -4.61 -3.52 -3.71
C LEU A 23 -4.74 -2.18 -2.94
N LYS A 24 -4.82 -1.05 -3.64
CA LYS A 24 -5.26 0.24 -3.10
C LYS A 24 -6.77 0.44 -3.24
N SER A 25 -7.42 0.00 -4.32
CA SER A 25 -8.87 0.21 -4.54
C SER A 25 -9.76 -0.34 -3.43
N ILE A 26 -9.34 -1.43 -2.77
CA ILE A 26 -10.02 -1.99 -1.59
C ILE A 26 -9.84 -1.09 -0.35
N LYS A 27 -8.68 -0.41 -0.22
CA LYS A 27 -8.42 0.60 0.81
C LYS A 27 -9.06 1.96 0.48
N ASP A 28 -9.47 2.20 -0.75
CA ASP A 28 -10.06 3.46 -1.22
C ASP A 28 -11.53 3.65 -0.76
N LEU A 29 -11.98 2.93 0.28
CA LEU A 29 -13.04 3.44 1.17
C LEU A 29 -12.45 4.46 2.17
N SER A 30 -11.25 4.17 2.72
CA SER A 30 -10.54 5.08 3.64
C SER A 30 -9.85 6.28 2.96
N TYR A 31 -9.72 6.27 1.63
CA TYR A 31 -9.07 7.36 0.88
C TYR A 31 -10.03 8.51 0.52
N PHE A 32 -11.33 8.25 0.35
CA PHE A 32 -12.31 9.32 0.14
C PHE A 32 -12.67 10.04 1.45
N GLU A 33 -12.84 9.31 2.56
CA GLU A 33 -12.91 9.90 3.90
C GLU A 33 -11.73 10.86 4.18
N SER A 34 -10.49 10.48 3.82
CA SER A 34 -9.31 11.33 4.13
C SER A 34 -9.35 12.74 3.55
N LYS A 35 -10.09 13.01 2.47
CA LYS A 35 -10.18 14.39 1.92
C LYS A 35 -11.11 15.33 2.69
N GLN A 36 -11.90 14.84 3.65
CA GLN A 36 -12.56 15.68 4.65
C GLN A 36 -11.85 15.64 6.02
N TYR A 37 -11.14 14.57 6.36
CA TYR A 37 -10.48 14.42 7.68
C TYR A 37 -9.00 14.82 7.73
N ASN A 38 -8.45 15.44 6.68
CA ASN A 38 -7.05 15.91 6.60
C ASN A 38 -6.66 17.06 7.57
N ALA A 39 -7.47 17.34 8.60
CA ALA A 39 -7.12 18.26 9.68
C ALA A 39 -6.33 17.59 10.83
N PHE A 40 -6.35 16.25 10.92
CA PHE A 40 -5.78 15.50 12.05
C PHE A 40 -4.93 14.29 11.62
N ASP A 41 -4.19 14.37 10.52
CA ASP A 41 -3.07 13.46 10.27
C ASP A 41 -1.88 13.86 11.15
N VAL A 42 -2.04 13.64 12.46
CA VAL A 42 -1.03 13.92 13.48
C VAL A 42 0.20 13.09 13.18
N THR A 43 1.24 13.76 12.67
CA THR A 43 2.59 13.20 12.56
C THR A 43 3.00 12.71 13.95
N LYS A 44 3.09 11.39 14.13
CA LYS A 44 3.39 10.74 15.43
C LYS A 44 4.84 10.95 15.85
N GLN A 45 5.20 12.20 16.14
CA GLN A 45 6.52 12.59 16.60
C GLN A 45 6.80 11.91 17.94
N ILE A 46 7.91 11.17 18.03
CA ILE A 46 8.29 10.51 19.28
C ILE A 46 8.78 11.54 20.29
N TYR A 47 7.99 11.78 21.34
CA TYR A 47 8.35 12.80 22.32
C TYR A 47 9.54 12.36 23.19
N GLY A 48 10.54 13.22 23.33
CA GLY A 48 11.68 13.01 24.25
C GLY A 48 12.69 11.91 23.89
N ARG A 49 12.62 11.28 22.70
CA ARG A 49 13.44 10.09 22.34
C ARG A 49 14.50 10.32 21.25
N ASN A 50 14.84 11.57 20.93
CA ASN A 50 15.82 11.88 19.87
C ASN A 50 17.20 11.24 20.13
N SER A 51 17.71 11.35 21.36
CA SER A 51 18.97 10.74 21.78
C SER A 51 18.95 9.21 21.66
N ASP A 52 17.89 8.55 22.13
CA ASP A 52 17.71 7.10 22.02
C ASP A 52 17.71 6.64 20.55
N ARG A 53 17.02 7.38 19.66
CA ARG A 53 16.99 7.12 18.22
C ARG A 53 18.38 7.22 17.60
N GLU A 54 19.10 8.30 17.88
CA GLU A 54 20.44 8.57 17.33
C GLU A 54 21.47 7.53 17.77
N HIS A 55 21.43 7.07 19.03
CA HIS A 55 22.30 5.99 19.50
C HIS A 55 22.06 4.68 18.75
N ILE A 56 20.80 4.25 18.59
CA ILE A 56 20.46 3.00 17.88
C ILE A 56 20.82 3.10 16.38
N ILE A 57 20.59 4.25 15.73
CA ILE A 57 21.04 4.49 14.35
C ILE A 57 22.57 4.36 14.27
N SER A 58 23.33 4.94 15.19
CA SER A 58 24.79 4.84 15.20
C SER A 58 25.28 3.39 15.31
N TRP A 59 24.65 2.56 16.16
CA TRP A 59 24.97 1.13 16.31
C TRP A 59 24.61 0.31 15.06
N LEU A 60 23.50 0.61 14.40
CA LEU A 60 23.09 -0.08 13.17
C LEU A 60 24.07 0.18 12.02
N LEU A 61 24.59 1.42 11.91
CA LEU A 61 25.48 1.86 10.84
C LEU A 61 26.96 1.53 11.11
N LEU A 62 27.47 1.85 12.30
CA LEU A 62 28.90 1.80 12.63
C LEU A 62 29.31 0.53 13.40
N GLY A 63 28.38 -0.07 14.14
CA GLY A 63 28.69 -1.10 15.14
C GLY A 63 29.00 -0.51 16.52
N THR A 64 29.22 -1.39 17.49
CA THR A 64 29.14 -1.11 18.93
C THR A 64 30.50 -0.86 19.59
N ASN A 65 31.58 -1.46 19.07
CA ASN A 65 32.95 -1.29 19.59
C ASN A 65 33.63 -0.02 19.05
N SER A 66 33.14 1.16 19.43
CA SER A 66 33.79 2.45 19.14
C SER A 66 35.00 2.74 20.07
N ARG A 67 35.92 1.77 20.22
CA ARG A 67 37.24 1.91 20.88
C ARG A 67 38.22 0.84 20.37
N PHE A 68 39.21 1.29 19.59
CA PHE A 68 40.36 0.51 19.08
C PHE A 68 40.09 -0.73 18.21
N SER A 69 39.83 -0.52 16.91
CA SER A 69 40.31 -1.39 15.81
C SER A 69 40.09 -0.73 14.44
N LEU A 70 41.01 0.14 14.01
CA LEU A 70 40.99 0.74 12.66
C LEU A 70 41.68 -0.13 11.58
N PHE A 71 42.10 -1.34 11.94
CA PHE A 71 42.85 -2.27 11.07
C PHE A 71 42.41 -3.73 11.27
N GLU A 72 41.11 -4.01 11.09
CA GLU A 72 40.65 -5.37 10.74
C GLU A 72 39.98 -5.35 9.35
N ASP A 73 40.16 -6.43 8.59
CA ASP A 73 39.57 -6.60 7.26
C ASP A 73 38.04 -6.48 7.29
N GLU A 74 37.43 -5.94 6.22
CA GLU A 74 35.97 -6.04 6.00
C GLU A 74 35.43 -7.48 6.02
N ARG A 75 36.32 -8.48 5.96
CA ARG A 75 36.04 -9.91 6.05
C ARG A 75 35.78 -10.41 7.49
N SER A 76 36.14 -9.66 8.54
CA SER A 76 35.85 -10.06 9.93
C SER A 76 34.49 -9.57 10.45
N ARG A 77 33.89 -8.55 9.81
CA ARG A 77 32.59 -7.99 10.22
C ARG A 77 31.48 -9.04 10.18
N ASN A 78 30.86 -9.26 11.33
CA ASN A 78 29.80 -10.23 11.53
C ASN A 78 28.64 -10.00 10.53
N LYS A 79 28.38 -10.97 9.65
CA LYS A 79 27.36 -10.91 8.59
C LYS A 79 25.93 -10.66 9.13
N PHE A 80 25.72 -11.03 10.39
CA PHE A 80 24.51 -10.87 11.17
C PHE A 80 24.87 -10.15 12.48
N SER A 81 24.16 -9.09 12.84
CA SER A 81 24.20 -8.53 14.20
C SER A 81 22.81 -8.05 14.62
N ALA A 82 22.51 -8.15 15.92
CA ALA A 82 21.18 -7.86 16.46
C ALA A 82 21.27 -6.93 17.68
N ILE A 83 20.32 -6.00 17.77
CA ILE A 83 20.14 -5.08 18.90
C ILE A 83 18.79 -5.40 19.53
N ALA A 84 18.77 -5.69 20.82
CA ALA A 84 17.54 -5.81 21.60
C ALA A 84 17.26 -4.50 22.34
N ILE A 85 16.18 -3.80 21.98
CA ILE A 85 15.65 -2.70 22.78
C ILE A 85 14.89 -3.33 23.94
N VAL A 86 15.42 -3.21 25.15
CA VAL A 86 14.89 -3.84 26.36
C VAL A 86 14.31 -2.78 27.29
N GLY A 87 13.19 -3.07 27.95
CA GLY A 87 12.58 -2.20 28.94
C GLY A 87 11.16 -2.62 29.26
N GLU A 88 10.53 -1.92 30.20
CA GLU A 88 9.18 -2.25 30.70
C GLU A 88 8.10 -2.20 29.61
N ALA A 89 6.93 -2.78 29.90
CA ALA A 89 5.78 -2.70 29.01
C ALA A 89 5.34 -1.23 28.84
N GLY A 90 4.99 -0.81 27.62
CA GLY A 90 4.52 0.56 27.36
C GLY A 90 5.58 1.69 27.42
N VAL A 91 6.85 1.39 27.73
CA VAL A 91 7.94 2.40 27.83
C VAL A 91 8.33 3.07 26.50
N GLY A 92 7.80 2.57 25.38
CA GLY A 92 7.97 3.13 24.04
C GLY A 92 8.86 2.33 23.07
N LYS A 93 9.29 1.11 23.43
CA LYS A 93 10.20 0.26 22.60
C LYS A 93 9.80 0.18 21.13
N THR A 94 8.55 -0.20 20.88
CA THR A 94 7.96 -0.34 19.54
C THR A 94 7.83 0.98 18.80
N ALA A 95 7.62 2.10 19.50
CA ALA A 95 7.62 3.43 18.89
C ALA A 95 9.03 3.84 18.46
N LEU A 96 10.02 3.67 19.34
CA LEU A 96 11.44 3.94 19.04
C LEU A 96 11.95 3.07 17.88
N ALA A 97 11.57 1.79 17.85
CA ALA A 97 11.87 0.90 16.73
C ALA A 97 11.19 1.36 15.42
N LYS A 98 9.96 1.88 15.44
CA LYS A 98 9.26 2.43 14.25
C LYS A 98 9.95 3.68 13.73
N GLU A 99 10.40 4.57 14.61
CA GLU A 99 11.16 5.77 14.26
C GLU A 99 12.50 5.43 13.61
N VAL A 100 13.30 4.58 14.25
CA VAL A 100 14.58 4.10 13.68
C VAL A 100 14.35 3.38 12.35
N TYR A 101 13.30 2.56 12.23
CA TYR A 101 12.97 1.84 10.99
C TYR A 101 12.60 2.77 9.83
N ASN A 102 11.95 3.90 10.12
CA ASN A 102 11.49 4.89 9.14
C ASN A 102 12.48 6.04 8.90
N ASP A 103 13.53 6.17 9.71
CA ASP A 103 14.53 7.23 9.60
C ASP A 103 15.12 7.33 8.17
N PRO A 104 15.27 8.55 7.59
CA PRO A 104 15.78 8.71 6.22
C PRO A 104 17.16 8.11 5.95
N LEU A 105 18.07 8.08 6.94
CA LEU A 105 19.39 7.46 6.81
C LEU A 105 19.28 5.93 6.78
N ILE A 106 18.42 5.36 7.64
CA ILE A 106 18.12 3.93 7.66
C ILE A 106 17.41 3.50 6.37
N CYS A 107 16.48 4.32 5.86
CA CYS A 107 15.83 4.14 4.57
C CYS A 107 16.82 4.10 3.40
N LYS A 108 17.81 5.00 3.39
CA LYS A 108 18.86 5.05 2.35
C LYS A 108 19.88 3.90 2.51
N TYR A 109 20.19 3.47 3.73
CA TYR A 109 21.23 2.48 3.98
C TYR A 109 20.80 1.02 3.74
N PHE A 110 19.53 0.66 3.97
CA PHE A 110 19.04 -0.71 3.82
C PHE A 110 18.15 -0.92 2.58
N ASN A 111 18.65 -1.67 1.59
CA ASN A 111 17.95 -1.96 0.33
C ASN A 111 16.69 -2.84 0.50
N SER A 112 16.47 -3.40 1.69
CA SER A 112 15.22 -4.05 2.09
C SER A 112 15.04 -3.88 3.60
N ARG A 113 13.81 -3.62 4.01
CA ARG A 113 13.40 -3.44 5.40
C ARG A 113 12.11 -4.25 5.61
N VAL A 114 12.01 -5.01 6.69
CA VAL A 114 10.84 -5.83 7.02
C VAL A 114 10.51 -5.70 8.51
N TRP A 115 9.21 -5.62 8.80
CA TRP A 115 8.66 -5.61 10.15
C TRP A 115 7.83 -6.87 10.39
N LEU A 116 8.25 -7.71 11.35
CA LEU A 116 7.49 -8.87 11.82
C LEU A 116 6.98 -8.57 13.24
N HIS A 117 5.67 -8.47 13.39
CA HIS A 117 5.00 -8.34 14.69
C HIS A 117 4.50 -9.72 15.12
N PHE A 118 4.74 -10.08 16.37
CA PHE A 118 4.34 -11.36 16.94
C PHE A 118 3.00 -11.24 17.66
N THR A 119 2.24 -12.33 17.66
CA THR A 119 0.91 -12.46 18.28
C THR A 119 0.85 -13.77 19.06
N GLU A 120 -0.17 -13.93 19.93
CA GLU A 120 -0.43 -15.20 20.65
C GLU A 120 -0.59 -16.42 19.70
N GLU A 121 -0.86 -16.20 18.41
CA GLU A 121 -1.06 -17.24 17.38
C GLU A 121 0.13 -17.36 16.38
N SER A 122 1.26 -16.70 16.65
CA SER A 122 2.40 -16.63 15.72
C SER A 122 3.27 -17.89 15.72
N ASP A 123 3.32 -18.58 14.59
CA ASP A 123 4.11 -19.79 14.36
C ASP A 123 5.10 -19.61 13.21
N ALA A 124 5.95 -20.63 12.98
CA ALA A 124 6.95 -20.59 11.91
C ALA A 124 6.34 -20.38 10.51
N VAL A 125 5.11 -20.84 10.28
CA VAL A 125 4.41 -20.73 8.99
C VAL A 125 3.81 -19.34 8.79
N SER A 126 3.09 -18.81 9.77
CA SER A 126 2.47 -17.48 9.72
C SER A 126 3.53 -16.37 9.66
N LEU A 127 4.61 -16.47 10.44
CA LEU A 127 5.74 -15.54 10.37
C LEU A 127 6.47 -15.61 9.01
N SER A 128 6.64 -16.81 8.43
CA SER A 128 7.23 -16.95 7.09
C SER A 128 6.33 -16.39 5.97
N LYS A 129 5.01 -16.48 6.12
CA LYS A 129 4.05 -15.84 5.23
C LYS A 129 4.13 -14.32 5.34
N ALA A 130 4.14 -13.77 6.56
CA ALA A 130 4.31 -12.34 6.80
C ALA A 130 5.64 -11.79 6.22
N PHE A 131 6.74 -12.53 6.40
CA PHE A 131 8.05 -12.19 5.84
C PHE A 131 8.02 -12.21 4.30
N PHE A 132 7.44 -13.24 3.68
CA PHE A 132 7.29 -13.34 2.23
C PHE A 132 6.46 -12.19 1.65
N VAL A 133 5.31 -11.86 2.25
CA VAL A 133 4.44 -10.75 1.81
C VAL A 133 5.19 -9.43 1.93
N SER A 134 5.91 -9.21 3.04
CA SER A 134 6.68 -7.97 3.28
C SER A 134 7.81 -7.74 2.27
N ILE A 135 8.46 -8.80 1.78
CA ILE A 135 9.52 -8.70 0.76
C ILE A 135 8.95 -8.56 -0.66
N THR A 136 7.87 -9.30 -0.97
CA THR A 136 7.45 -9.53 -2.37
C THR A 136 6.22 -8.74 -2.80
N GLY A 137 5.42 -8.23 -1.84
CA GLY A 137 4.12 -7.61 -2.09
C GLY A 137 3.04 -8.56 -2.62
N LYS A 138 3.27 -9.89 -2.59
CA LYS A 138 2.41 -10.90 -3.26
C LYS A 138 1.77 -11.86 -2.26
N SER A 139 0.57 -12.36 -2.61
CA SER A 139 -0.10 -13.40 -1.82
C SER A 139 0.70 -14.72 -1.78
N CYS A 140 0.61 -15.38 -0.62
CA CYS A 140 1.25 -16.63 -0.27
C CYS A 140 0.27 -17.82 -0.17
N ASP A 141 -0.98 -17.67 -0.60
CA ASP A 141 -2.00 -18.74 -0.59
C ASP A 141 -1.51 -20.01 -1.31
N GLY A 142 -1.85 -21.18 -0.76
CA GLY A 142 -1.50 -22.51 -1.32
C GLY A 142 0.00 -22.85 -1.36
N LYS A 143 0.90 -21.97 -0.90
CA LYS A 143 2.35 -22.19 -1.00
C LYS A 143 2.93 -22.81 0.26
N GLU A 144 3.64 -23.92 0.09
CA GLU A 144 4.43 -24.52 1.18
C GLU A 144 5.51 -23.57 1.72
N PRO A 145 5.81 -23.60 3.03
CA PRO A 145 6.84 -22.75 3.63
C PRO A 145 8.22 -22.89 2.97
N VAL A 146 8.59 -24.10 2.52
CA VAL A 146 9.87 -24.37 1.83
C VAL A 146 9.95 -23.60 0.50
N HIS A 147 8.84 -23.50 -0.23
CA HIS A 147 8.78 -22.70 -1.45
C HIS A 147 8.90 -21.20 -1.14
N LEU A 148 8.18 -20.69 -0.13
CA LEU A 148 8.29 -19.30 0.31
C LEU A 148 9.74 -18.94 0.69
N GLN A 149 10.40 -19.80 1.48
CA GLN A 149 11.80 -19.67 1.88
C GLN A 149 12.76 -19.59 0.68
N SER A 150 12.55 -20.45 -0.35
CA SER A 150 13.37 -20.43 -1.57
C SER A 150 13.24 -19.13 -2.37
N VAL A 151 12.03 -18.59 -2.49
CA VAL A 151 11.75 -17.33 -3.21
C VAL A 151 12.28 -16.12 -2.42
N MET A 152 12.13 -16.10 -1.09
CA MET A 152 12.73 -15.07 -0.23
C MET A 152 14.26 -15.04 -0.39
N LYS A 153 14.91 -16.21 -0.38
CA LYS A 153 16.37 -16.33 -0.50
C LYS A 153 16.94 -15.72 -1.79
N GLU A 154 16.29 -15.94 -2.94
CA GLU A 154 16.71 -15.31 -4.19
C GLU A 154 16.30 -13.82 -4.25
N THR A 155 15.15 -13.43 -3.68
CA THR A 155 14.70 -12.02 -3.67
C THR A 155 15.52 -11.11 -2.75
N LEU A 156 16.16 -11.67 -1.72
CA LEU A 156 17.03 -10.99 -0.76
C LEU A 156 18.53 -11.04 -1.13
N LYS A 157 18.89 -11.76 -2.19
CA LYS A 157 20.27 -12.06 -2.61
C LYS A 157 21.08 -10.79 -2.84
N GLY A 158 22.24 -10.67 -2.20
CA GLY A 158 23.15 -9.53 -2.31
C GLY A 158 22.71 -8.21 -1.65
N LYS A 159 21.49 -8.13 -1.10
CA LYS A 159 20.96 -6.90 -0.48
C LYS A 159 21.51 -6.66 0.94
N LYS A 160 21.42 -5.42 1.42
CA LYS A 160 21.41 -5.11 2.86
C LYS A 160 19.97 -5.23 3.39
N LEU A 161 19.76 -5.98 4.48
CA LEU A 161 18.45 -6.16 5.11
C LEU A 161 18.42 -5.60 6.54
N LEU A 162 17.35 -4.88 6.88
CA LEU A 162 16.93 -4.64 8.26
C LEU A 162 15.69 -5.50 8.56
N LEU A 163 15.72 -6.27 9.64
CA LEU A 163 14.58 -7.05 10.13
C LEU A 163 14.21 -6.56 11.53
N VAL A 164 12.95 -6.15 11.74
CA VAL A 164 12.42 -5.87 13.08
C VAL A 164 11.57 -7.05 13.53
N LEU A 165 11.86 -7.58 14.72
CA LEU A 165 11.00 -8.52 15.44
C LEU A 165 10.38 -7.79 16.62
N ASP A 166 9.07 -7.58 16.56
CA ASP A 166 8.32 -6.76 17.52
C ASP A 166 7.54 -7.65 18.50
N ASP A 167 7.93 -7.54 19.78
CA ASP A 167 7.53 -8.30 20.98
C ASP A 167 7.47 -9.84 20.82
N PRO A 168 8.59 -10.52 20.51
CA PRO A 168 8.60 -11.92 20.09
C PRO A 168 8.63 -12.89 21.28
N HIS A 169 7.50 -12.97 22.01
CA HIS A 169 7.35 -13.70 23.27
C HIS A 169 7.93 -15.14 23.29
N ASP A 170 7.77 -15.91 22.20
CA ASP A 170 8.16 -17.33 22.08
C ASP A 170 9.39 -17.59 21.19
N LEU A 171 10.31 -16.62 21.10
CA LEU A 171 11.49 -16.68 20.22
C LEU A 171 12.57 -17.68 20.66
N ASN A 172 12.27 -18.97 20.46
CA ASN A 172 13.16 -20.08 20.70
C ASN A 172 14.21 -20.23 19.57
N PRO A 173 15.36 -20.88 19.83
CA PRO A 173 16.45 -21.01 18.85
C PRO A 173 16.04 -21.63 17.50
N ARG A 174 15.07 -22.56 17.47
CA ARG A 174 14.62 -23.19 16.21
C ARG A 174 13.85 -22.21 15.33
N LEU A 175 13.00 -21.38 15.94
CA LEU A 175 12.27 -20.34 15.21
C LEU A 175 13.24 -19.24 14.70
N TRP A 176 14.24 -18.89 15.51
CA TRP A 176 15.31 -17.97 15.11
C TRP A 176 16.13 -18.52 13.94
N GLU A 177 16.61 -19.76 13.99
CA GLU A 177 17.27 -20.46 12.87
C GLU A 177 16.38 -20.49 11.60
N TYR A 178 15.08 -20.72 11.77
CA TYR A 178 14.12 -20.78 10.66
C TYR A 178 13.87 -19.41 10.00
N LEU A 179 13.87 -18.32 10.78
CA LEU A 179 13.84 -16.94 10.27
C LEU A 179 15.18 -16.51 9.65
N GLN A 180 16.30 -17.16 10.01
CA GLN A 180 17.61 -16.96 9.40
C GLN A 180 17.82 -17.75 8.09
N ALA A 181 17.06 -18.83 7.86
CA ALA A 181 17.16 -19.68 6.67
C ALA A 181 17.14 -18.95 5.29
N PRO A 182 16.31 -17.92 5.04
CA PRO A 182 16.32 -17.22 3.74
C PRO A 182 17.49 -16.25 3.62
N LEU A 183 18.15 -15.91 4.73
CA LEU A 183 19.19 -14.87 4.79
C LEU A 183 20.56 -15.34 4.27
N ALA A 184 20.72 -16.62 3.95
CA ALA A 184 21.99 -17.19 3.49
C ALA A 184 22.62 -16.42 2.30
N GLY A 185 21.79 -15.89 1.39
CA GLY A 185 22.22 -15.12 0.21
C GLY A 185 22.40 -13.60 0.42
N VAL A 186 22.07 -13.06 1.60
CA VAL A 186 22.09 -11.62 1.91
C VAL A 186 23.54 -11.12 2.06
N ARG A 187 23.83 -9.85 1.72
CA ARG A 187 25.15 -9.23 1.91
C ARG A 187 25.43 -8.93 3.38
N MET A 188 24.45 -8.36 4.07
CA MET A 188 24.46 -8.05 5.50
C MET A 188 23.02 -8.00 6.00
N ALA A 189 22.72 -8.60 7.15
CA ALA A 189 21.44 -8.43 7.82
C ALA A 189 21.63 -7.88 9.25
N LYS A 190 20.85 -6.86 9.59
CA LYS A 190 20.76 -6.27 10.92
C LYS A 190 19.39 -6.56 11.50
N PHE A 191 19.33 -6.85 12.79
CA PHE A 191 18.07 -7.11 13.50
C PHE A 191 17.84 -6.04 14.58
N ILE A 192 16.59 -5.58 14.70
CA ILE A 192 16.07 -4.91 15.89
C ILE A 192 15.07 -5.86 16.53
N ILE A 193 15.17 -6.06 17.84
CA ILE A 193 14.23 -6.87 18.63
C ILE A 193 13.68 -5.98 19.74
N THR A 194 12.38 -5.93 19.95
CA THR A 194 11.80 -5.30 21.16
C THR A 194 11.55 -6.40 22.21
N SER A 195 11.99 -6.18 23.46
CA SER A 195 11.88 -7.18 24.53
C SER A 195 11.44 -6.57 25.87
N LEU A 196 10.73 -7.35 26.68
CA LEU A 196 10.39 -6.99 28.06
C LEU A 196 11.55 -7.19 29.03
N THR A 197 12.42 -8.19 28.79
CA THR A 197 13.55 -8.50 29.70
C THR A 197 14.89 -8.68 28.96
N GLU A 198 16.00 -8.49 29.68
CA GLU A 198 17.33 -8.85 29.17
C GLU A 198 17.52 -10.38 29.14
N LEU A 199 16.83 -11.11 30.02
CA LEU A 199 16.84 -12.57 30.06
C LEU A 199 16.36 -13.17 28.73
N ASP A 200 15.32 -12.60 28.12
CA ASP A 200 14.81 -13.07 26.82
C ASP A 200 15.79 -12.82 25.68
N ALA A 201 16.44 -11.64 25.65
CA ALA A 201 17.51 -11.34 24.70
C ALA A 201 18.73 -12.27 24.90
N SER A 202 19.11 -12.57 26.16
CA SER A 202 20.28 -13.39 26.51
C SER A 202 20.21 -14.85 26.03
N LYS A 203 19.00 -15.35 25.74
CA LYS A 203 18.78 -16.70 25.16
C LYS A 203 19.38 -16.83 23.76
N LEU A 204 19.61 -15.71 23.06
CA LEU A 204 20.16 -15.65 21.72
C LEU A 204 21.60 -15.13 21.76
N ARG A 205 22.56 -15.96 21.31
CA ARG A 205 23.99 -15.59 21.34
C ARG A 205 24.31 -14.48 20.34
N GLY A 206 25.01 -13.44 20.79
CA GLY A 206 25.50 -12.35 19.93
C GLY A 206 24.46 -11.24 19.66
N ILE A 207 23.53 -11.03 20.60
CA ILE A 207 22.60 -9.90 20.62
C ILE A 207 23.04 -8.94 21.73
N GLU A 208 23.07 -7.63 21.43
CA GLU A 208 23.44 -6.59 22.39
C GLU A 208 22.18 -5.86 22.89
N SER A 209 22.06 -5.62 24.20
CA SER A 209 20.91 -4.91 24.80
C SER A 209 21.11 -3.39 24.79
N TYR A 210 20.03 -2.67 24.47
CA TYR A 210 19.87 -1.23 24.69
C TYR A 210 18.75 -1.02 25.72
N PRO A 211 19.07 -0.62 26.97
CA PRO A 211 18.07 -0.42 28.01
C PRO A 211 17.32 0.91 27.83
N LEU A 212 16.00 0.83 27.62
CA LEU A 212 15.11 1.96 27.41
C LEU A 212 14.27 2.22 28.67
N GLY A 213 14.73 3.13 29.52
CA GLY A 213 14.00 3.58 30.72
C GLY A 213 12.84 4.53 30.43
N CYS A 214 11.99 4.79 31.42
CA CYS A 214 10.85 5.73 31.36
C CYS A 214 11.27 7.17 31.00
N LEU A 215 10.31 8.00 30.58
CA LEU A 215 10.56 9.41 30.28
C LEU A 215 10.85 10.21 31.56
N HIS A 216 11.64 11.27 31.44
CA HIS A 216 11.80 12.25 32.51
C HIS A 216 10.45 12.95 32.80
N ILE A 217 10.29 13.49 34.02
CA ILE A 217 9.01 14.04 34.45
C ILE A 217 8.57 15.23 33.59
N ASP A 218 9.49 16.08 33.15
CA ASP A 218 9.18 17.24 32.29
C ASP A 218 8.76 16.80 30.89
N LEU A 219 9.50 15.86 30.27
CA LEU A 219 9.14 15.26 28.98
C LEU A 219 7.80 14.49 29.04
N SER A 220 7.44 14.00 30.22
CA SER A 220 6.14 13.37 30.49
C SER A 220 5.04 14.41 30.66
N TRP A 221 5.35 15.57 31.24
CA TRP A 221 4.41 16.69 31.33
C TRP A 221 4.12 17.27 29.94
N ASP A 222 5.15 17.50 29.12
CA ASP A 222 4.98 17.98 27.74
C ASP A 222 4.11 17.01 26.92
N LEU A 223 4.40 15.70 27.02
CA LEU A 223 3.63 14.63 26.38
C LEU A 223 2.16 14.64 26.85
N PHE A 224 1.91 14.83 28.15
CA PHE A 224 0.56 14.97 28.69
C PHE A 224 -0.13 16.22 28.17
N GLN A 225 0.55 17.37 28.19
CA GLN A 225 0.02 18.67 27.76
C GLN A 225 -0.41 18.62 26.29
N TYR A 226 0.39 17.98 25.43
CA TYR A 226 0.06 17.75 24.03
C TYR A 226 -1.25 16.98 23.83
N TYR A 227 -1.44 15.84 24.53
CA TYR A 227 -2.66 15.03 24.40
C TYR A 227 -3.87 15.62 25.14
N ALA A 228 -3.66 16.36 26.23
CA ALA A 228 -4.73 16.92 27.05
C ALA A 228 -5.28 18.25 26.53
N PHE A 229 -4.42 19.19 26.12
CA PHE A 229 -4.84 20.54 25.72
C PHE A 229 -4.71 20.82 24.22
N ARG A 230 -4.07 19.93 23.46
CA ARG A 230 -3.76 20.12 22.02
C ARG A 230 -2.96 21.43 21.80
N GLU A 231 -3.02 22.02 20.62
CA GLU A 231 -2.26 23.22 20.26
C GLU A 231 -2.89 24.54 20.80
N ASP A 232 -4.02 24.47 21.53
CA ASP A 232 -4.69 25.65 22.09
C ASP A 232 -3.87 26.28 23.22
N SER A 233 -3.22 27.42 22.93
CA SER A 233 -2.32 28.14 23.83
C SER A 233 -2.99 28.82 25.04
N SER A 234 -4.21 28.44 25.40
CA SER A 234 -5.03 29.03 26.47
C SER A 234 -5.45 27.98 27.51
N HIS A 235 -4.46 27.37 28.15
CA HIS A 235 -4.68 26.31 29.15
C HIS A 235 -5.27 26.87 30.47
N PRO A 236 -6.34 26.28 31.04
CA PRO A 236 -6.84 26.64 32.37
C PRO A 236 -5.78 26.38 33.45
N PRO A 237 -5.30 27.40 34.21
CA PRO A 237 -4.16 27.24 35.12
C PRO A 237 -4.36 26.17 36.19
N GLU A 238 -5.57 26.03 36.73
CA GLU A 238 -5.89 25.02 37.74
C GLU A 238 -5.76 23.58 37.20
N LEU A 239 -6.13 23.33 35.94
CA LEU A 239 -5.98 22.02 35.31
C LEU A 239 -4.50 21.71 35.01
N VAL A 240 -3.70 22.74 34.69
CA VAL A 240 -2.25 22.60 34.51
C VAL A 240 -1.55 22.16 35.81
N GLU A 241 -1.97 22.68 36.97
CA GLU A 241 -1.44 22.25 38.26
C GLU A 241 -1.88 20.82 38.61
N ILE A 242 -3.17 20.49 38.51
CA ILE A 242 -3.70 19.14 38.78
C ILE A 242 -3.05 18.11 37.86
N GLY A 243 -2.93 18.41 36.56
CA GLY A 243 -2.30 17.55 35.57
C GLY A 243 -0.85 17.20 35.91
N LYS A 244 -0.05 18.16 36.40
CA LYS A 244 1.35 17.89 36.80
C LYS A 244 1.44 16.87 37.93
N TYR A 245 0.52 16.90 38.89
CA TYR A 245 0.44 15.86 39.94
C TYR A 245 -0.02 14.50 39.39
N ILE A 246 -0.94 14.46 38.42
CA ILE A 246 -1.35 13.21 37.75
C ILE A 246 -0.17 12.60 36.99
N VAL A 247 0.60 13.40 36.26
CA VAL A 247 1.79 12.93 35.51
C VAL A 247 2.88 12.40 36.44
N GLN A 248 3.08 13.01 37.62
CA GLN A 248 3.97 12.47 38.66
C GLN A 248 3.53 11.07 39.11
N LYS A 249 2.22 10.84 39.29
CA LYS A 249 1.69 9.50 39.61
C LYS A 249 1.83 8.49 38.46
N CYS A 250 1.93 8.94 37.22
CA CYS A 250 2.18 8.08 36.05
C CYS A 250 3.63 7.60 35.90
N ARG A 251 4.56 8.05 36.77
CA ARG A 251 5.99 7.64 36.84
C ARG A 251 6.75 7.65 35.50
N GLY A 252 6.36 8.53 34.58
CA GLY A 252 7.00 8.66 33.27
C GLY A 252 6.72 7.54 32.26
N LEU A 253 5.72 6.68 32.51
CA LEU A 253 5.29 5.62 31.59
C LEU A 253 4.51 6.23 30.40
N PRO A 254 5.04 6.25 29.15
CA PRO A 254 4.47 7.05 28.07
C PRO A 254 3.05 6.67 27.67
N ILE A 255 2.69 5.38 27.67
CA ILE A 255 1.32 4.95 27.35
C ILE A 255 0.29 5.41 28.40
N ALA A 256 0.65 5.40 29.68
CA ALA A 256 -0.22 5.87 30.75
C ALA A 256 -0.43 7.39 30.67
N VAL A 257 0.67 8.13 30.50
CA VAL A 257 0.68 9.59 30.29
C VAL A 257 -0.16 10.00 29.08
N LYS A 258 0.04 9.36 27.92
CA LYS A 258 -0.72 9.57 26.68
C LYS A 258 -2.21 9.28 26.84
N THR A 259 -2.56 8.14 27.44
CA THR A 259 -3.96 7.70 27.54
C THR A 259 -4.75 8.56 28.53
N LEU A 260 -4.18 8.84 29.71
CA LEU A 260 -4.84 9.74 30.68
C LEU A 260 -4.89 11.18 30.18
N GLY A 261 -3.85 11.69 29.51
CA GLY A 261 -3.90 13.01 28.88
C GLY A 261 -5.03 13.12 27.88
N SER A 262 -5.16 12.14 26.97
CA SER A 262 -6.22 12.12 25.94
C SER A 262 -7.63 12.08 26.54
N LEU A 263 -7.85 11.28 27.59
CA LEU A 263 -9.15 11.16 28.27
C LEU A 263 -9.50 12.39 29.10
N LEU A 264 -8.54 12.96 29.83
CA LEU A 264 -8.75 14.17 30.63
C LEU A 264 -8.91 15.42 29.75
N GLY A 265 -8.28 15.45 28.57
CA GLY A 265 -8.53 16.46 27.54
C GLY A 265 -9.92 16.36 26.91
N TYR A 266 -10.50 15.16 26.84
CA TYR A 266 -11.90 14.96 26.45
C TYR A 266 -12.88 15.38 27.56
N GLN A 267 -12.43 15.46 28.81
CA GLN A 267 -13.26 15.71 30.00
C GLN A 267 -12.68 16.85 30.84
N MET A 268 -12.81 18.08 30.33
CA MET A 268 -12.31 19.32 30.94
C MET A 268 -13.04 19.76 32.25
N ASP A 269 -13.87 18.91 32.87
CA ASP A 269 -14.40 19.20 34.21
C ASP A 269 -13.31 18.96 35.26
N ARG A 270 -12.91 20.06 35.92
CA ARG A 270 -12.03 20.12 37.09
C ARG A 270 -12.32 19.06 38.16
N ARG A 271 -13.58 18.66 38.36
CA ARG A 271 -13.98 17.61 39.30
C ARG A 271 -13.39 16.26 38.89
N ILE A 272 -13.55 15.87 37.63
CA ILE A 272 -13.05 14.61 37.08
C ILE A 272 -11.52 14.53 37.20
N TRP A 273 -10.83 15.65 36.96
CA TRP A 273 -9.38 15.74 37.15
C TRP A 273 -8.96 15.53 38.62
N ILE A 274 -9.75 16.01 39.58
CA ILE A 274 -9.51 15.79 41.02
C ILE A 274 -9.87 14.36 41.43
N ASP A 275 -11.01 13.82 40.98
CA ASP A 275 -11.43 12.43 41.25
C ASP A 275 -10.37 11.43 40.75
N VAL A 276 -9.77 11.71 39.59
CA VAL A 276 -8.61 10.96 39.07
C VAL A 276 -7.38 11.16 39.93
N LEU A 277 -7.03 12.39 40.32
CA LEU A 277 -5.85 12.63 41.17
C LEU A 277 -5.97 11.98 42.55
N GLU A 278 -7.14 12.02 43.19
CA GLU A 278 -7.36 11.56 44.56
C GLU A 278 -7.69 10.05 44.66
N SER A 279 -7.99 9.40 43.54
CA SER A 279 -8.43 7.99 43.46
C SER A 279 -7.64 7.01 44.33
N GLU A 280 -8.36 6.17 45.07
CA GLU A 280 -7.83 5.07 45.89
C GLU A 280 -7.00 4.05 45.08
N LEU A 281 -7.23 3.95 43.76
CA LEU A 281 -6.47 3.05 42.88
C LEU A 281 -4.95 3.33 42.94
N TRP A 282 -4.54 4.59 43.13
CA TRP A 282 -3.14 4.97 43.29
C TRP A 282 -2.45 4.44 44.56
N LYS A 283 -3.22 3.86 45.51
CA LYS A 283 -2.72 3.32 46.77
C LYS A 283 -2.59 1.80 46.77
N LEU A 284 -3.05 1.14 45.69
CA LEU A 284 -2.85 -0.30 45.48
C LEU A 284 -1.35 -0.58 45.28
N GLN A 285 -0.85 -1.64 45.91
CA GLN A 285 0.52 -2.11 45.65
C GLN A 285 0.54 -2.83 44.30
N GLU A 286 1.38 -2.34 43.39
CA GLU A 286 1.63 -3.02 42.12
C GLU A 286 2.49 -4.26 42.39
N THR A 287 1.92 -5.47 42.23
CA THR A 287 2.74 -6.67 42.04
C THR A 287 3.17 -6.78 40.58
N GLU A 288 4.15 -7.64 40.28
CA GLU A 288 4.71 -7.79 38.92
C GLU A 288 3.71 -8.19 37.83
N ASN A 289 2.47 -8.58 38.19
CA ASN A 289 1.40 -8.94 37.26
C ASN A 289 0.16 -8.02 37.36
N ASP A 290 0.18 -6.98 38.18
CA ASP A 290 -0.95 -6.05 38.31
C ASP A 290 -0.94 -4.96 37.23
N ILE A 291 -2.12 -4.65 36.70
CA ILE A 291 -2.29 -3.57 35.72
C ILE A 291 -2.14 -2.22 36.43
N SER A 292 -1.20 -1.39 35.96
CA SER A 292 -0.90 -0.09 36.55
C SER A 292 -2.17 0.75 36.82
N PRO A 293 -2.33 1.36 38.01
CA PRO A 293 -3.50 2.17 38.37
C PRO A 293 -3.86 3.25 37.36
N ALA A 294 -2.87 3.87 36.71
CA ALA A 294 -3.07 4.87 35.66
C ALA A 294 -3.84 4.32 34.45
N LEU A 295 -3.60 3.05 34.10
CA LEU A 295 -4.28 2.37 33.00
C LEU A 295 -5.64 1.82 33.42
N GLN A 296 -5.82 1.41 34.68
CA GLN A 296 -7.15 1.09 35.21
C GLN A 296 -8.07 2.33 35.19
N LEU A 297 -7.56 3.49 35.59
CA LEU A 297 -8.27 4.77 35.55
C LEU A 297 -8.75 5.15 34.14
N SER A 298 -8.02 4.76 33.09
CA SER A 298 -8.43 5.02 31.71
C SER A 298 -9.78 4.38 31.35
N TYR A 299 -10.06 3.17 31.86
CA TYR A 299 -11.35 2.51 31.67
C TYR A 299 -12.48 3.16 32.50
N TYR A 300 -12.17 3.69 33.68
CA TYR A 300 -13.16 4.40 34.49
C TYR A 300 -13.57 5.74 33.85
N LEU A 301 -12.62 6.47 33.26
CA LEU A 301 -12.84 7.72 32.53
C LEU A 301 -13.58 7.57 31.20
N LEU A 302 -13.41 6.45 30.50
CA LEU A 302 -14.00 6.23 29.17
C LEU A 302 -15.53 6.50 29.18
N PRO A 303 -16.12 7.18 28.17
CA PRO A 303 -17.57 7.35 28.07
C PRO A 303 -18.34 6.02 28.14
N THR A 304 -19.50 6.03 28.80
CA THR A 304 -20.26 4.81 29.12
C THR A 304 -20.70 4.00 27.89
N TYR A 305 -21.03 4.66 26.79
CA TYR A 305 -21.38 4.04 25.50
C TYR A 305 -20.17 3.40 24.79
N LEU A 306 -18.95 3.88 25.03
CA LEU A 306 -17.72 3.29 24.47
C LEU A 306 -17.22 2.08 25.27
N LYS A 307 -17.58 1.93 26.55
CA LYS A 307 -17.11 0.82 27.41
C LYS A 307 -17.41 -0.57 26.83
N PRO A 308 -18.63 -0.89 26.36
CA PRO A 308 -18.90 -2.19 25.74
C PRO A 308 -18.06 -2.42 24.47
N CYS A 309 -17.88 -1.38 23.65
CA CYS A 309 -17.09 -1.43 22.42
C CYS A 309 -15.61 -1.70 22.70
N PHE A 310 -15.04 -1.06 23.73
CA PHE A 310 -13.67 -1.30 24.21
C PHE A 310 -13.50 -2.69 24.85
N LEU A 311 -14.41 -3.11 25.74
CA LEU A 311 -14.35 -4.44 26.37
C LEU A 311 -14.48 -5.57 25.35
N TYR A 312 -15.29 -5.38 24.29
CA TYR A 312 -15.41 -6.33 23.18
C TYR A 312 -14.06 -6.65 22.53
N CYS A 313 -13.11 -5.72 22.55
CA CYS A 313 -11.81 -5.94 21.93
C CYS A 313 -10.93 -6.94 22.69
N SER A 314 -11.24 -7.24 23.97
CA SER A 314 -10.59 -8.32 24.72
C SER A 314 -10.90 -9.72 24.18
N LEU A 315 -11.88 -9.83 23.27
CA LEU A 315 -12.30 -11.07 22.61
C LEU A 315 -11.28 -11.54 21.57
N PHE A 316 -10.52 -10.63 20.94
CA PHE A 316 -9.52 -10.97 19.93
C PHE A 316 -8.17 -11.39 20.58
N PRO A 317 -7.28 -12.11 19.88
CA PRO A 317 -5.93 -12.40 20.38
C PRO A 317 -5.08 -11.13 20.55
N ARG A 318 -4.08 -11.19 21.44
CA ARG A 318 -3.08 -10.12 21.63
C ARG A 318 -2.32 -9.86 20.33
N GLY A 319 -2.08 -8.58 20.00
CA GLY A 319 -1.51 -8.14 18.73
C GLY A 319 -2.41 -8.32 17.49
N CYS A 320 -3.70 -8.70 17.64
CA CYS A 320 -4.60 -8.89 16.50
C CYS A 320 -4.86 -7.56 15.73
N LYS A 321 -4.80 -7.64 14.40
CA LYS A 321 -5.17 -6.57 13.47
C LYS A 321 -6.61 -6.70 13.03
N PHE A 322 -7.35 -5.60 13.06
CA PHE A 322 -8.75 -5.52 12.63
C PHE A 322 -9.00 -4.37 11.64
N ASP A 323 -10.09 -4.48 10.88
CA ASP A 323 -10.65 -3.42 10.04
C ASP A 323 -11.67 -2.58 10.84
N LYS A 324 -11.76 -1.27 10.50
CA LYS A 324 -12.72 -0.31 11.09
C LYS A 324 -14.15 -0.80 10.93
N TYR A 325 -14.56 -1.12 9.70
CA TYR A 325 -15.94 -1.42 9.37
C TYR A 325 -16.33 -2.85 9.79
N GLU A 326 -15.41 -3.81 9.76
CA GLU A 326 -15.63 -5.15 10.34
C GLU A 326 -15.88 -5.08 11.86
N LEU A 327 -15.05 -4.33 12.62
CA LEU A 327 -15.26 -4.18 14.05
C LEU A 327 -16.58 -3.44 14.37
N VAL A 328 -16.91 -2.38 13.64
CA VAL A 328 -18.20 -1.66 13.77
C VAL A 328 -19.39 -2.59 13.50
N ARG A 329 -19.36 -3.39 12.43
CA ARG A 329 -20.42 -4.38 12.14
C ARG A 329 -20.56 -5.45 13.23
N LEU A 330 -19.46 -5.82 13.89
CA LEU A 330 -19.51 -6.71 15.06
C LEU A 330 -20.13 -6.02 16.29
N TRP A 331 -19.82 -4.75 16.56
CA TRP A 331 -20.49 -3.98 17.62
C TRP A 331 -22.00 -3.78 17.36
N MET A 332 -22.41 -3.56 16.10
CA MET A 332 -23.83 -3.55 15.69
C MET A 332 -24.50 -4.91 15.97
N ALA A 333 -23.80 -5.99 15.64
CA ALA A 333 -24.28 -7.35 15.87
C ALA A 333 -24.43 -7.68 17.37
N GLN A 334 -23.55 -7.17 18.23
CA GLN A 334 -23.74 -7.26 19.69
C GLN A 334 -24.76 -6.25 20.24
N GLY A 335 -25.10 -5.20 19.48
CA GLY A 335 -26.03 -4.15 19.91
C GLY A 335 -25.41 -3.18 20.92
N TYR A 336 -24.12 -2.87 20.76
CA TYR A 336 -23.40 -1.90 21.59
C TYR A 336 -23.49 -0.46 21.09
N ILE A 337 -23.78 -0.28 19.81
CA ILE A 337 -24.11 1.02 19.23
C ILE A 337 -25.58 1.31 19.55
N GLN A 338 -25.81 2.44 20.22
CA GLN A 338 -27.13 2.92 20.57
C GLN A 338 -27.59 3.95 19.54
N HIS A 339 -28.90 4.12 19.41
CA HIS A 339 -29.49 5.28 18.77
C HIS A 339 -29.83 6.25 19.90
N GLU A 340 -29.40 7.51 19.80
CA GLU A 340 -29.95 8.56 20.66
C GLU A 340 -31.36 8.93 20.15
N ASP A 341 -32.16 9.63 20.95
CA ASP A 341 -33.62 9.73 20.75
C ASP A 341 -34.04 10.38 19.41
N GLU A 342 -35.31 10.19 19.03
CA GLU A 342 -35.84 10.37 17.65
C GLU A 342 -35.80 11.82 17.07
N ASP A 343 -35.27 12.80 17.82
CA ASP A 343 -35.29 14.22 17.50
C ASP A 343 -33.89 14.78 17.14
N GLU A 344 -33.57 14.74 15.84
CA GLU A 344 -32.97 15.84 15.01
C GLU A 344 -32.03 15.38 13.89
N ASP A 345 -31.55 14.12 13.85
CA ASP A 345 -30.62 13.67 12.79
C ASP A 345 -30.81 12.19 12.38
N ASP A 346 -31.05 11.91 11.09
CA ASP A 346 -31.39 10.58 10.50
C ASP A 346 -30.16 9.66 10.36
N GLN A 347 -29.30 9.59 11.40
CA GLN A 347 -27.99 8.93 11.33
C GLN A 347 -28.08 7.41 11.33
N SER A 348 -27.32 6.75 10.45
CA SER A 348 -27.25 5.29 10.42
C SER A 348 -26.47 4.73 11.61
N LEU A 349 -26.81 3.51 12.08
CA LEU A 349 -26.03 2.79 13.12
C LEU A 349 -24.58 2.58 12.67
N GLU A 350 -24.38 2.46 11.36
CA GLU A 350 -23.12 2.38 10.67
C GLU A 350 -22.31 3.69 10.82
N THR A 351 -22.97 4.85 10.76
CA THR A 351 -22.41 6.18 11.05
C THR A 351 -22.05 6.31 12.54
N VAL A 352 -23.00 6.05 13.45
CA VAL A 352 -22.79 6.18 14.91
C VAL A 352 -21.66 5.24 15.37
N GLY A 353 -21.60 4.02 14.84
CA GLY A 353 -20.49 3.09 15.09
C GLY A 353 -19.14 3.58 14.57
N CYS A 354 -19.11 4.25 13.40
CA CYS A 354 -17.89 4.90 12.92
C CYS A 354 -17.46 6.08 13.81
N ASN A 355 -18.41 6.83 14.38
CA ASN A 355 -18.13 7.89 15.35
C ASN A 355 -17.53 7.31 16.63
N TYR A 356 -18.13 6.26 17.22
CA TYR A 356 -17.58 5.56 18.39
C TYR A 356 -16.16 5.02 18.14
N PHE A 357 -15.90 4.49 16.93
CA PHE A 357 -14.55 4.06 16.54
C PHE A 357 -13.57 5.23 16.46
N HIS A 358 -14.01 6.36 15.89
CA HIS A 358 -13.20 7.57 15.78
C HIS A 358 -12.88 8.18 17.15
N GLU A 359 -13.83 8.21 18.09
CA GLU A 359 -13.58 8.63 19.48
C GLU A 359 -12.53 7.74 20.14
N LEU A 360 -12.63 6.41 20.03
CA LEU A 360 -11.61 5.48 20.56
C LEU A 360 -10.22 5.68 19.91
N GLN A 361 -10.18 6.11 18.65
CA GLN A 361 -8.94 6.51 17.96
C GLN A 361 -8.41 7.86 18.48
N MET A 362 -9.28 8.86 18.71
CA MET A 362 -8.91 10.18 19.26
C MET A 362 -8.46 10.11 20.73
N LEU A 363 -9.04 9.21 21.51
CA LEU A 363 -8.59 8.84 22.86
C LEU A 363 -7.30 7.97 22.83
N THR A 364 -6.81 7.66 21.63
CA THR A 364 -5.55 6.97 21.33
C THR A 364 -5.47 5.51 21.77
N ILE A 365 -6.63 4.89 22.01
CA ILE A 365 -6.80 3.47 22.36
C ILE A 365 -6.55 2.59 21.12
N PHE A 366 -6.92 3.06 19.93
CA PHE A 366 -6.60 2.42 18.65
C PHE A 366 -5.42 3.08 17.95
N ASP A 367 -4.39 2.29 17.65
CA ASP A 367 -3.28 2.69 16.80
C ASP A 367 -3.50 2.20 15.35
N ARG A 368 -3.55 3.15 14.40
CA ARG A 368 -3.57 2.85 12.96
C ARG A 368 -2.20 2.33 12.49
N SER A 369 -2.21 1.23 11.75
CA SER A 369 -1.05 0.61 11.09
C SER A 369 -0.79 1.21 9.70
N TRP A 370 0.45 1.07 9.22
CA TRP A 370 0.91 1.53 7.89
C TRP A 370 0.19 0.87 6.70
N ASP A 371 -0.43 -0.28 6.93
CA ASP A 371 -1.29 -0.97 5.96
C ASP A 371 -2.76 -0.51 6.01
N GLY A 372 -3.11 0.41 6.90
CA GLY A 372 -4.47 0.94 7.09
C GLY A 372 -5.35 0.18 8.09
N THR A 373 -4.90 -0.99 8.59
CA THR A 373 -5.59 -1.73 9.67
C THR A 373 -5.37 -1.05 11.03
N PHE A 374 -6.05 -1.53 12.07
CA PHE A 374 -5.95 -1.01 13.42
C PHE A 374 -5.55 -2.11 14.42
N THR A 375 -4.90 -1.69 15.50
CA THR A 375 -4.42 -2.51 16.62
C THR A 375 -4.64 -1.77 17.93
N ILE A 376 -4.80 -2.50 19.03
CA ILE A 376 -4.80 -1.95 20.40
C ILE A 376 -3.41 -2.16 21.00
N HIS A 377 -2.91 -1.18 21.74
CA HIS A 377 -1.66 -1.33 22.50
C HIS A 377 -1.84 -2.39 23.59
N ASP A 378 -0.89 -3.32 23.74
CA ASP A 378 -1.09 -4.56 24.52
C ASP A 378 -1.52 -4.32 25.97
N LEU A 379 -0.92 -3.35 26.67
CA LEU A 379 -1.37 -2.97 28.01
C LEU A 379 -2.81 -2.46 28.11
N LEU A 380 -3.39 -1.87 27.05
CA LEU A 380 -4.81 -1.51 26.99
C LEU A 380 -5.70 -2.71 26.65
N TYR A 381 -5.18 -3.68 25.87
CA TYR A 381 -5.82 -4.98 25.73
C TYR A 381 -5.86 -5.71 27.08
N ASP A 382 -4.77 -5.70 27.85
CA ASP A 382 -4.71 -6.28 29.19
C ASP A 382 -5.71 -5.60 30.16
N VAL A 383 -5.86 -4.25 30.11
CA VAL A 383 -6.96 -3.52 30.79
C VAL A 383 -8.33 -4.05 30.35
N SER A 384 -8.59 -4.15 29.05
CA SER A 384 -9.90 -4.61 28.55
C SER A 384 -10.22 -6.05 29.00
N LYS A 385 -9.20 -6.92 29.03
CA LYS A 385 -9.27 -8.34 29.43
C LYS A 385 -9.55 -8.48 30.92
N TYR A 386 -8.89 -7.70 31.77
CA TYR A 386 -9.15 -7.64 33.22
C TYR A 386 -10.53 -7.06 33.53
N MET A 387 -10.87 -5.92 32.94
CA MET A 387 -12.15 -5.23 33.16
C MET A 387 -13.35 -6.03 32.61
N SER A 388 -13.13 -6.99 31.71
CA SER A 388 -14.15 -7.96 31.29
C SER A 388 -14.59 -8.94 32.40
N ASN A 389 -13.84 -9.07 33.51
CA ASN A 389 -14.14 -9.97 34.65
C ASN A 389 -14.39 -11.45 34.24
N GLY A 390 -13.79 -11.88 33.12
CA GLY A 390 -13.97 -13.22 32.55
C GLY A 390 -15.28 -13.42 31.76
N GLU A 391 -16.01 -12.35 31.45
CA GLU A 391 -17.14 -12.41 30.52
C GLU A 391 -16.69 -12.62 29.08
N CYS A 392 -15.49 -12.14 28.72
CA CYS A 392 -14.84 -12.38 27.43
C CYS A 392 -13.72 -13.43 27.56
N SER A 393 -13.58 -14.31 26.58
CA SER A 393 -12.54 -15.35 26.56
C SER A 393 -12.15 -15.71 25.13
N SER A 394 -10.87 -15.96 24.89
CA SER A 394 -10.34 -16.52 23.63
C SER A 394 -9.85 -17.96 23.85
N LEU A 395 -10.07 -18.82 22.86
CA LEU A 395 -9.61 -20.21 22.85
C LEU A 395 -8.76 -20.48 21.61
N SER A 396 -7.44 -20.44 21.82
CA SER A 396 -6.40 -20.87 20.89
C SER A 396 -5.65 -22.08 21.46
N ASP A 397 -5.44 -23.12 20.65
CA ASP A 397 -4.68 -24.35 20.96
C ASP A 397 -4.94 -25.02 22.34
N GLY A 398 -6.22 -25.13 22.71
CA GLY A 398 -6.70 -26.32 23.42
C GLY A 398 -6.68 -26.34 24.96
N LYS A 399 -6.62 -25.18 25.64
CA LYS A 399 -6.85 -25.10 27.09
C LYS A 399 -7.76 -23.94 27.49
N MET A 400 -8.86 -24.23 28.17
CA MET A 400 -9.59 -23.22 28.96
C MET A 400 -8.99 -23.12 30.36
N TYR A 401 -8.77 -21.88 30.82
CA TYR A 401 -8.25 -21.57 32.16
C TYR A 401 -9.21 -20.64 32.93
N THR A 402 -10.53 -20.77 32.71
CA THR A 402 -11.56 -19.91 33.30
C THR A 402 -12.74 -20.70 33.84
N ASP A 403 -13.34 -20.18 34.91
CA ASP A 403 -14.51 -20.74 35.57
C ASP A 403 -15.74 -20.57 34.66
N SER A 404 -16.15 -21.66 34.01
CA SER A 404 -16.87 -21.59 32.71
C SER A 404 -18.27 -20.97 32.76
N GLY A 405 -18.83 -20.76 33.96
CA GLY A 405 -20.16 -20.19 34.17
C GLY A 405 -20.27 -18.66 34.02
N LYS A 406 -19.14 -17.93 33.89
CA LYS A 406 -19.15 -16.46 33.69
C LYS A 406 -19.12 -16.01 32.22
N ILE A 407 -18.66 -16.87 31.32
CA ILE A 407 -18.35 -16.46 29.94
C ILE A 407 -19.65 -16.09 29.20
N ARG A 408 -19.67 -14.88 28.62
CA ARG A 408 -20.73 -14.38 27.74
C ARG A 408 -20.28 -14.32 26.28
N GLN A 409 -19.01 -14.05 26.04
CA GLN A 409 -18.41 -13.92 24.71
C GLN A 409 -17.18 -14.82 24.60
N LEU A 410 -17.13 -15.59 23.52
CA LEU A 410 -16.10 -16.60 23.27
C LEU A 410 -15.57 -16.47 21.84
N TYR A 411 -14.26 -16.24 21.72
CA TYR A 411 -13.53 -16.37 20.46
C TYR A 411 -12.91 -17.76 20.37
N VAL A 412 -12.94 -18.37 19.20
CA VAL A 412 -12.39 -19.73 19.01
C VAL A 412 -11.63 -19.77 17.70
N THR A 413 -10.33 -20.09 17.78
CA THR A 413 -9.47 -20.38 16.64
C THR A 413 -9.01 -21.82 16.66
N SER A 414 -9.45 -22.58 15.65
CA SER A 414 -9.12 -24.00 15.52
C SER A 414 -8.00 -24.20 14.50
N SER A 415 -6.80 -24.49 14.99
CA SER A 415 -5.63 -24.93 14.22
C SER A 415 -5.38 -26.44 14.37
N LYS A 416 -5.57 -26.98 15.58
CA LYS A 416 -5.43 -28.40 15.94
C LYS A 416 -6.51 -28.83 16.96
N LYS A 417 -6.55 -30.13 17.26
CA LYS A 417 -7.58 -30.84 18.04
C LYS A 417 -8.04 -30.12 19.30
N THR A 418 -9.26 -29.59 19.30
CA THR A 418 -9.95 -29.15 20.52
C THR A 418 -10.65 -30.35 21.15
N ASN A 419 -9.95 -31.07 22.03
CA ASN A 419 -10.42 -32.35 22.59
C ASN A 419 -11.35 -32.23 23.82
N GLU A 420 -11.35 -31.11 24.55
CA GLU A 420 -12.01 -30.98 25.85
C GLU A 420 -12.77 -29.65 25.98
N LEU A 421 -14.05 -29.67 25.60
CA LEU A 421 -15.04 -28.67 25.97
C LEU A 421 -16.24 -29.42 26.56
N HIS A 422 -16.29 -29.52 27.89
CA HIS A 422 -17.31 -30.29 28.59
C HIS A 422 -18.70 -29.68 28.44
N SER A 423 -19.69 -30.52 28.21
CA SER A 423 -21.07 -30.14 27.85
C SER A 423 -21.94 -29.74 29.05
N SER A 424 -21.38 -29.04 30.05
CA SER A 424 -22.05 -28.74 31.32
C SER A 424 -22.95 -27.51 31.32
N ASN A 425 -22.88 -26.67 30.29
CA ASN A 425 -23.36 -25.29 30.36
C ASN A 425 -24.62 -25.06 29.51
N GLU A 426 -25.74 -25.68 29.90
CA GLU A 426 -27.03 -25.63 29.18
C GLU A 426 -27.74 -24.25 29.25
N ASN A 427 -27.24 -23.29 30.04
CA ASN A 427 -27.91 -22.02 30.36
C ASN A 427 -27.13 -20.74 30.01
N LEU A 428 -26.04 -20.81 29.22
CA LEU A 428 -25.26 -19.61 28.86
C LEU A 428 -25.73 -18.96 27.55
N THR A 429 -26.06 -17.66 27.61
CA THR A 429 -26.29 -16.79 26.45
C THR A 429 -24.98 -16.42 25.75
N LEU A 430 -24.27 -17.43 25.23
CA LEU A 430 -22.98 -17.27 24.56
C LEU A 430 -23.11 -16.56 23.20
N GLN A 431 -22.59 -15.34 23.16
CA GLN A 431 -22.35 -14.55 21.95
C GLN A 431 -20.97 -14.96 21.39
N LEU A 432 -20.96 -16.06 20.66
CA LEU A 432 -19.76 -16.61 20.00
C LEU A 432 -19.22 -15.67 18.91
N LEU A 433 -17.90 -15.68 18.71
CA LEU A 433 -17.21 -15.26 17.48
C LEU A 433 -16.22 -16.37 17.08
N TYR A 434 -16.73 -17.39 16.38
CA TYR A 434 -15.91 -18.51 15.89
C TYR A 434 -15.14 -18.09 14.63
N LYS A 435 -13.88 -18.52 14.49
CA LYS A 435 -13.02 -18.27 13.32
C LYS A 435 -12.22 -19.54 12.96
N SER A 436 -12.31 -20.02 11.73
CA SER A 436 -11.69 -21.28 11.31
C SER A 436 -10.37 -21.05 10.56
N LEU A 437 -9.25 -21.14 11.27
CA LEU A 437 -7.93 -20.87 10.71
C LEU A 437 -7.33 -22.08 9.96
N GLY A 438 -7.92 -22.40 8.82
CA GLY A 438 -7.23 -23.12 7.74
C GLY A 438 -6.91 -24.59 8.02
N GLY A 439 -7.82 -25.33 8.65
CA GLY A 439 -7.78 -26.78 8.77
C GLY A 439 -8.93 -27.47 8.04
N VAL A 440 -8.87 -28.81 7.95
CA VAL A 440 -10.09 -29.61 7.77
C VAL A 440 -11.01 -29.28 8.93
N LEU A 441 -12.22 -28.78 8.63
CA LEU A 441 -13.28 -28.53 9.61
C LEU A 441 -13.40 -29.79 10.51
N PRO A 442 -12.99 -29.74 11.80
CA PRO A 442 -12.68 -30.97 12.51
C PRO A 442 -13.89 -31.91 12.54
N ASN A 443 -13.66 -33.20 12.24
CA ASN A 443 -14.69 -34.23 12.46
C ASN A 443 -14.99 -34.41 13.97
N ASP A 444 -14.23 -33.71 14.82
CA ASP A 444 -14.43 -33.58 16.26
C ASP A 444 -15.88 -33.18 16.57
N ILE A 445 -16.56 -34.13 17.21
CA ILE A 445 -17.96 -34.05 17.68
C ILE A 445 -18.18 -32.80 18.56
N LEU A 446 -17.11 -32.21 19.10
CA LEU A 446 -17.10 -31.03 19.97
C LEU A 446 -17.52 -29.74 19.26
N THR A 447 -17.02 -29.42 18.05
CA THR A 447 -17.51 -28.22 17.31
C THR A 447 -19.01 -28.36 17.01
N MET A 448 -19.45 -29.57 16.70
CA MET A 448 -20.86 -29.90 16.52
C MET A 448 -21.67 -29.91 17.83
N ALA A 449 -21.06 -30.16 18.99
CA ALA A 449 -21.73 -30.12 20.28
C ALA A 449 -21.93 -28.67 20.76
N LEU A 450 -20.90 -27.83 20.60
CA LEU A 450 -20.91 -26.39 20.91
C LEU A 450 -21.99 -25.66 20.10
N ILE A 451 -22.03 -25.90 18.79
CA ILE A 451 -23.04 -25.31 17.90
C ILE A 451 -24.46 -25.85 18.20
N LYS A 452 -24.58 -27.04 18.82
CA LYS A 452 -25.87 -27.59 19.28
C LYS A 452 -26.34 -27.06 20.64
N SER A 453 -25.43 -26.61 21.51
CA SER A 453 -25.75 -26.17 22.87
C SER A 453 -26.00 -24.66 23.00
N MET A 454 -25.43 -23.83 22.12
CA MET A 454 -25.57 -22.37 22.18
C MET A 454 -26.89 -21.89 21.57
N GLN A 455 -27.68 -21.14 22.35
CA GLN A 455 -28.97 -20.56 21.92
C GLN A 455 -28.93 -19.03 21.77
N GLY A 456 -27.75 -18.42 21.66
CA GLY A 456 -27.57 -16.96 21.72
C GLY A 456 -26.54 -16.36 20.75
N ILE A 457 -26.10 -17.12 19.74
CA ILE A 457 -25.04 -16.70 18.81
C ILE A 457 -25.49 -15.47 18.01
N ARG A 458 -24.69 -14.38 18.07
CA ARG A 458 -24.93 -13.12 17.34
C ARG A 458 -23.97 -12.91 16.16
N ALA A 459 -22.77 -13.48 16.20
CA ALA A 459 -21.79 -13.43 15.12
C ALA A 459 -21.24 -14.81 14.78
N LEU A 460 -20.85 -15.04 13.52
CA LEU A 460 -20.26 -16.29 13.05
C LEU A 460 -19.35 -16.02 11.84
N GLU A 461 -18.09 -16.47 11.89
CA GLU A 461 -17.17 -16.47 10.74
C GLU A 461 -16.78 -17.92 10.37
N LEU A 462 -17.01 -18.28 9.11
CA LEU A 462 -16.70 -19.60 8.55
C LEU A 462 -15.66 -19.44 7.44
N THR A 463 -14.40 -19.55 7.82
CA THR A 463 -13.23 -19.37 6.94
C THR A 463 -12.65 -20.72 6.49
N HIS A 464 -12.40 -20.91 5.20
CA HIS A 464 -11.81 -22.15 4.67
C HIS A 464 -10.76 -21.85 3.59
N HIS A 465 -9.57 -22.43 3.76
CA HIS A 465 -8.36 -22.12 2.98
C HIS A 465 -7.59 -23.37 2.53
N GLY A 466 -8.20 -24.55 2.55
CA GLY A 466 -7.56 -25.82 2.16
C GLY A 466 -7.53 -26.05 0.64
N ASP A 467 -6.54 -26.82 0.17
CA ASP A 467 -6.39 -27.16 -1.25
C ASP A 467 -7.28 -28.35 -1.71
N SER A 468 -7.52 -28.42 -3.02
CA SER A 468 -8.57 -29.23 -3.63
C SER A 468 -8.26 -30.73 -3.71
N SER A 469 -8.66 -31.48 -2.68
CA SER A 469 -8.96 -32.92 -2.78
C SER A 469 -9.92 -33.43 -1.70
N ILE A 470 -9.87 -32.87 -0.49
CA ILE A 470 -10.78 -33.19 0.62
C ILE A 470 -12.01 -32.26 0.64
N ALA A 471 -11.92 -31.10 -0.03
CA ALA A 471 -12.88 -30.01 0.03
C ALA A 471 -14.32 -30.41 -0.37
N GLU A 472 -14.52 -31.22 -1.41
CA GLU A 472 -15.86 -31.64 -1.87
C GLU A 472 -16.64 -32.35 -0.74
N THR A 473 -16.00 -33.28 -0.03
CA THR A 473 -16.58 -33.95 1.15
C THR A 473 -16.75 -33.08 2.40
N ILE A 474 -16.20 -31.86 2.44
CA ILE A 474 -16.38 -30.89 3.54
C ILE A 474 -17.50 -29.90 3.19
N GLN A 475 -17.55 -29.47 1.93
CA GLN A 475 -18.55 -28.55 1.39
C GLN A 475 -19.98 -29.07 1.60
N GLU A 476 -20.23 -30.35 1.28
CA GLU A 476 -21.45 -31.07 1.69
C GLU A 476 -21.65 -30.94 3.20
N ARG A 477 -20.72 -31.46 4.02
CA ARG A 477 -20.90 -31.64 5.46
C ARG A 477 -21.04 -30.37 6.31
N ALA A 478 -20.70 -29.19 5.78
CA ALA A 478 -20.92 -27.91 6.44
C ALA A 478 -22.27 -27.30 6.02
N LEU A 479 -22.49 -27.16 4.71
CA LEU A 479 -23.68 -26.50 4.16
C LEU A 479 -24.92 -27.40 4.26
N ASP A 480 -24.78 -28.72 4.20
CA ASP A 480 -25.90 -29.65 4.40
C ASP A 480 -26.38 -29.72 5.85
N LYS A 481 -25.62 -29.18 6.81
CA LYS A 481 -26.12 -28.99 8.18
C LYS A 481 -26.91 -27.69 8.34
N LEU A 482 -26.82 -26.78 7.36
CA LEU A 482 -27.76 -25.68 7.18
C LEU A 482 -28.94 -26.11 6.27
N ASN A 483 -28.73 -26.92 5.23
CA ASN A 483 -29.83 -27.45 4.39
C ASN A 483 -30.70 -28.48 5.13
N ALA A 484 -30.13 -29.30 6.03
CA ALA A 484 -30.87 -30.29 6.78
C ALA A 484 -32.01 -29.63 7.57
N SER A 485 -33.14 -30.32 7.66
CA SER A 485 -34.40 -29.86 8.28
C SER A 485 -34.35 -29.69 9.82
N SER A 486 -33.16 -29.45 10.37
CA SER A 486 -32.90 -29.09 11.77
C SER A 486 -32.79 -27.59 12.02
N VAL A 487 -32.75 -26.75 10.97
CA VAL A 487 -32.80 -25.27 11.12
C VAL A 487 -34.18 -24.77 11.56
N SER A 488 -35.23 -25.59 11.45
CA SER A 488 -36.63 -25.25 11.76
C SER A 488 -36.95 -25.00 13.25
N ASN A 489 -35.96 -24.76 14.12
CA ASN A 489 -36.14 -24.47 15.55
C ASN A 489 -35.02 -23.58 16.12
N LEU A 490 -35.33 -22.29 16.32
CA LEU A 490 -34.84 -21.37 17.36
C LEU A 490 -33.33 -21.08 17.53
N ARG A 491 -32.38 -21.87 17.02
CA ARG A 491 -30.97 -21.79 17.47
C ARG A 491 -30.17 -20.61 16.91
N PHE A 492 -30.30 -20.33 15.61
CA PHE A 492 -29.61 -19.21 14.94
C PHE A 492 -30.51 -17.96 14.82
N ILE A 493 -31.66 -17.95 15.50
CA ILE A 493 -32.68 -16.90 15.44
C ILE A 493 -32.15 -15.51 15.85
N HIS A 494 -31.04 -15.48 16.61
CA HIS A 494 -30.40 -14.27 17.11
C HIS A 494 -29.16 -13.83 16.30
N LEU A 495 -28.82 -14.54 15.23
CA LEU A 495 -27.63 -14.22 14.43
C LEU A 495 -27.82 -12.89 13.69
N ARG A 496 -26.87 -11.97 13.86
CA ARG A 496 -26.84 -10.64 13.22
C ARG A 496 -25.66 -10.46 12.26
N TYR A 497 -24.57 -11.20 12.46
CA TYR A 497 -23.39 -11.18 11.59
C TYR A 497 -23.05 -12.60 11.12
N LEU A 498 -22.95 -12.80 9.80
CA LEU A 498 -22.51 -14.05 9.18
C LEU A 498 -21.48 -13.75 8.10
N ARG A 499 -20.25 -14.22 8.29
CA ARG A 499 -19.20 -14.23 7.28
C ARG A 499 -18.89 -15.67 6.86
N ILE A 500 -18.84 -15.93 5.56
CA ILE A 500 -18.46 -17.22 4.98
C ILE A 500 -17.43 -16.93 3.89
N CYS A 501 -16.22 -17.47 4.05
CA CYS A 501 -15.12 -17.30 3.12
C CYS A 501 -14.57 -18.67 2.73
N ASP A 502 -15.20 -19.31 1.73
CA ASP A 502 -14.82 -20.62 1.24
C ASP A 502 -14.87 -20.65 -0.30
N ARG A 503 -13.72 -20.95 -0.91
CA ARG A 503 -13.49 -20.92 -2.36
C ARG A 503 -14.30 -21.97 -3.13
N PHE A 504 -14.85 -22.98 -2.43
CA PHE A 504 -15.50 -24.12 -3.06
C PHE A 504 -17.03 -24.03 -3.16
N ILE A 505 -17.69 -23.18 -2.35
CA ILE A 505 -19.15 -23.05 -2.30
C ILE A 505 -19.71 -22.72 -3.69
N GLU A 506 -20.60 -23.59 -4.21
CA GLU A 506 -21.27 -23.37 -5.50
C GLU A 506 -22.64 -22.70 -5.35
N LEU A 507 -23.34 -23.00 -4.25
CA LEU A 507 -24.69 -22.53 -3.91
C LEU A 507 -24.78 -22.22 -2.40
N LEU A 508 -25.52 -21.18 -2.05
CA LEU A 508 -25.81 -20.84 -0.65
C LEU A 508 -27.09 -21.58 -0.17
N PRO A 509 -27.10 -22.22 1.01
CA PRO A 509 -28.30 -22.83 1.59
C PRO A 509 -29.49 -21.87 1.69
N ALA A 510 -30.65 -22.27 1.17
CA ALA A 510 -31.90 -21.50 1.30
C ALA A 510 -32.29 -21.24 2.77
N ALA A 511 -31.87 -22.12 3.68
CA ALA A 511 -32.03 -21.96 5.13
C ALA A 511 -31.34 -20.69 5.70
N VAL A 512 -30.31 -20.14 5.03
CA VAL A 512 -29.73 -18.84 5.42
C VAL A 512 -30.78 -17.73 5.35
N CYS A 513 -31.73 -17.80 4.42
CA CYS A 513 -32.80 -16.80 4.29
C CYS A 513 -33.78 -16.80 5.48
N GLN A 514 -33.79 -17.86 6.30
CA GLN A 514 -34.60 -17.94 7.52
C GLN A 514 -33.99 -17.14 8.68
N LEU A 515 -32.77 -16.59 8.52
CA LEU A 515 -32.07 -15.79 9.53
C LEU A 515 -32.56 -14.33 9.49
N TYR A 516 -33.84 -14.09 9.74
CA TYR A 516 -34.48 -12.78 9.55
C TYR A 516 -33.92 -11.63 10.43
N ASN A 517 -33.15 -11.93 11.47
CA ASN A 517 -32.43 -10.94 12.29
C ASN A 517 -31.02 -10.60 11.76
N LEU A 518 -30.59 -11.21 10.65
CA LEU A 518 -29.26 -10.99 10.07
C LEU A 518 -29.14 -9.56 9.52
N GLN A 519 -28.11 -8.83 9.97
CA GLN A 519 -27.81 -7.46 9.58
C GLN A 519 -26.61 -7.38 8.63
N THR A 520 -25.65 -8.30 8.77
CA THR A 520 -24.46 -8.41 7.91
C THR A 520 -24.34 -9.83 7.35
N LEU A 521 -24.23 -9.95 6.03
CA LEU A 521 -23.89 -11.17 5.30
C LEU A 521 -22.69 -10.91 4.38
N THR A 522 -21.55 -11.54 4.67
CA THR A 522 -20.33 -11.43 3.87
C THR A 522 -19.98 -12.81 3.31
N LEU A 523 -19.94 -12.93 1.99
CA LEU A 523 -19.60 -14.14 1.24
C LEU A 523 -18.31 -13.95 0.41
N ASP A 524 -17.28 -13.35 1.02
CA ASP A 524 -16.07 -12.95 0.32
C ASP A 524 -15.22 -14.15 -0.14
N LYS A 525 -14.67 -14.07 -1.36
CA LYS A 525 -13.84 -15.11 -1.98
C LYS A 525 -14.55 -16.45 -2.15
N CYS A 526 -15.89 -16.43 -2.25
CA CYS A 526 -16.69 -17.59 -2.68
C CYS A 526 -16.54 -17.84 -4.19
N LEU A 527 -15.33 -18.23 -4.63
CA LEU A 527 -14.89 -18.28 -6.04
C LEU A 527 -15.68 -19.24 -6.95
N LYS A 528 -16.60 -20.03 -6.41
CA LYS A 528 -17.51 -20.91 -7.17
C LYS A 528 -18.99 -20.51 -7.08
N LEU A 529 -19.38 -19.57 -6.20
CA LEU A 529 -20.79 -19.27 -5.88
C LEU A 529 -21.48 -18.62 -7.08
N ARG A 530 -22.47 -19.29 -7.68
CA ARG A 530 -23.05 -18.90 -8.98
C ARG A 530 -24.30 -18.02 -8.88
N GLU A 531 -25.07 -18.21 -7.82
CA GLU A 531 -26.36 -17.54 -7.59
C GLU A 531 -26.66 -17.41 -6.09
N LEU A 532 -27.61 -16.52 -5.76
CA LEU A 532 -28.20 -16.41 -4.43
C LEU A 532 -29.61 -17.01 -4.42
N PRO A 533 -30.11 -17.53 -3.28
CA PRO A 533 -31.45 -18.12 -3.20
C PRO A 533 -32.55 -17.12 -3.55
N SER A 534 -33.63 -17.60 -4.17
CA SER A 534 -34.83 -16.79 -4.46
C SER A 534 -35.39 -16.08 -3.23
N ASP A 535 -35.23 -16.69 -2.07
CA ASP A 535 -35.92 -16.28 -0.84
C ASP A 535 -35.09 -15.26 -0.02
N ILE A 536 -33.99 -14.74 -0.59
CA ILE A 536 -33.07 -13.79 0.06
C ILE A 536 -33.80 -12.56 0.66
N CYS A 537 -34.95 -12.18 0.09
CA CYS A 537 -35.86 -11.15 0.60
C CYS A 537 -36.37 -11.38 2.04
N MET A 538 -36.30 -12.61 2.58
CA MET A 538 -36.66 -12.92 3.96
C MET A 538 -35.66 -12.36 4.99
N LEU A 539 -34.46 -11.95 4.56
CA LEU A 539 -33.46 -11.27 5.39
C LEU A 539 -33.84 -9.79 5.63
N VAL A 540 -35.04 -9.53 6.16
CA VAL A 540 -35.65 -8.20 6.23
C VAL A 540 -34.84 -7.16 7.01
N ASN A 541 -33.93 -7.57 7.90
CA ASN A 541 -33.05 -6.70 8.66
C ASN A 541 -31.66 -6.49 8.03
N LEU A 542 -31.39 -7.06 6.85
CA LEU A 542 -30.06 -7.01 6.22
C LEU A 542 -29.70 -5.59 5.80
N ARG A 543 -28.56 -5.12 6.30
CA ARG A 543 -27.98 -3.78 6.06
C ARG A 543 -26.71 -3.85 5.21
N TYR A 544 -25.92 -4.91 5.36
CA TYR A 544 -24.69 -5.13 4.61
C TYR A 544 -24.71 -6.50 3.91
N LEU A 545 -24.52 -6.49 2.59
CA LEU A 545 -24.31 -7.67 1.76
C LEU A 545 -23.03 -7.51 0.95
N GLU A 546 -22.05 -8.37 1.19
CA GLU A 546 -20.81 -8.43 0.43
C GLU A 546 -20.60 -9.79 -0.22
N LEU A 547 -20.18 -9.75 -1.48
CA LEU A 547 -20.05 -10.89 -2.40
C LEU A 547 -18.71 -10.79 -3.16
N SER A 548 -17.73 -10.08 -2.61
CA SER A 548 -16.46 -9.75 -3.25
C SER A 548 -15.72 -10.99 -3.77
N GLU A 549 -15.25 -10.95 -5.02
CA GLU A 549 -14.62 -12.05 -5.76
C GLU A 549 -15.52 -13.29 -6.04
N ALA A 550 -16.83 -13.26 -5.73
CA ALA A 550 -17.73 -14.38 -6.01
C ALA A 550 -18.00 -14.60 -7.51
N ASN A 551 -18.38 -15.82 -7.88
CA ASN A 551 -18.64 -16.20 -9.29
C ASN A 551 -20.08 -15.95 -9.75
N ILE A 552 -20.76 -14.98 -9.15
CA ILE A 552 -22.21 -14.78 -9.33
C ILE A 552 -22.50 -14.32 -10.76
N GLU A 553 -23.43 -15.00 -11.43
CA GLU A 553 -23.80 -14.68 -12.82
C GLU A 553 -24.93 -13.67 -12.92
N MET A 554 -25.92 -13.76 -12.00
CA MET A 554 -27.11 -12.92 -11.91
C MET A 554 -27.62 -12.83 -10.47
N PHE A 555 -28.42 -11.80 -10.17
CA PHE A 555 -29.17 -11.69 -8.92
C PHE A 555 -30.65 -12.07 -9.11
N PRO A 556 -31.31 -12.67 -8.09
CA PRO A 556 -32.76 -12.80 -8.09
C PRO A 556 -33.41 -11.42 -7.84
N GLU A 557 -34.45 -11.06 -8.58
CA GLU A 557 -35.19 -9.78 -8.42
C GLU A 557 -35.75 -9.56 -6.99
N SER A 558 -35.91 -10.63 -6.20
CA SER A 558 -36.29 -10.56 -4.80
C SER A 558 -35.28 -9.81 -3.91
N ILE A 559 -34.01 -9.69 -4.32
CA ILE A 559 -33.02 -8.87 -3.60
C ILE A 559 -33.49 -7.42 -3.46
N CYS A 560 -34.26 -6.91 -4.43
CA CYS A 560 -34.83 -5.57 -4.46
C CYS A 560 -35.95 -5.34 -3.42
N LEU A 561 -36.27 -6.34 -2.59
CA LEU A 561 -37.18 -6.22 -1.46
C LEU A 561 -36.47 -5.90 -0.14
N LEU A 562 -35.12 -5.94 -0.10
CA LEU A 562 -34.29 -5.67 1.08
C LEU A 562 -34.19 -4.17 1.40
N ARG A 563 -35.31 -3.54 1.77
CA ARG A 563 -35.42 -2.07 1.98
C ARG A 563 -34.50 -1.48 3.06
N ASN A 564 -33.93 -2.32 3.92
CA ASN A 564 -32.97 -1.92 4.96
C ASN A 564 -31.49 -2.00 4.48
N LEU A 565 -31.23 -2.47 3.26
CA LEU A 565 -29.88 -2.64 2.74
C LEU A 565 -29.22 -1.28 2.47
N GLN A 566 -28.13 -1.01 3.16
CA GLN A 566 -27.28 0.17 2.99
C GLN A 566 -26.05 -0.11 2.14
N SER A 567 -25.55 -1.34 2.13
CA SER A 567 -24.35 -1.73 1.36
C SER A 567 -24.58 -2.98 0.54
N LEU A 568 -24.28 -2.88 -0.76
CA LEU A 568 -24.21 -4.00 -1.70
C LEU A 568 -22.84 -3.94 -2.40
N ILE A 569 -21.92 -4.80 -1.96
CA ILE A 569 -20.55 -4.87 -2.49
C ILE A 569 -20.40 -6.15 -3.30
N VAL A 570 -20.24 -6.02 -4.61
CA VAL A 570 -20.10 -7.14 -5.56
C VAL A 570 -18.80 -7.04 -6.37
N ASP A 571 -17.81 -6.36 -5.80
CA ASP A 571 -16.52 -6.08 -6.44
C ASP A 571 -15.82 -7.38 -6.89
N TYR A 572 -15.26 -7.35 -8.10
CA TYR A 572 -14.64 -8.45 -8.80
C TYR A 572 -15.54 -9.68 -9.05
N CYS A 573 -16.87 -9.54 -9.01
CA CYS A 573 -17.81 -10.54 -9.55
C CYS A 573 -17.74 -10.60 -11.09
N ARG A 574 -16.68 -11.21 -11.62
CA ARG A 574 -16.30 -11.16 -13.05
C ARG A 574 -17.33 -11.75 -14.02
N ASN A 575 -18.26 -12.58 -13.55
CA ASN A 575 -19.31 -13.19 -14.38
C ASN A 575 -20.69 -12.52 -14.23
N LEU A 576 -20.83 -11.53 -13.34
CA LEU A 576 -22.06 -10.74 -13.20
C LEU A 576 -22.25 -9.88 -14.45
N LYS A 577 -23.33 -10.15 -15.21
CA LYS A 577 -23.59 -9.52 -16.52
C LYS A 577 -24.53 -8.32 -16.46
N GLU A 578 -25.51 -8.37 -15.56
CA GLU A 578 -26.64 -7.44 -15.48
C GLU A 578 -27.11 -7.35 -14.01
N LEU A 579 -27.64 -6.19 -13.60
CA LEU A 579 -28.26 -5.97 -12.29
C LEU A 579 -29.79 -6.14 -12.38
N PRO A 580 -30.49 -6.48 -11.28
CA PRO A 580 -31.93 -6.64 -11.30
C PRO A 580 -32.62 -5.31 -11.61
N ARG A 581 -33.70 -5.36 -12.38
CA ARG A 581 -34.37 -4.21 -12.99
C ARG A 581 -34.88 -3.21 -11.96
N ASN A 582 -35.22 -3.70 -10.77
CA ASN A 582 -35.80 -2.93 -9.68
C ASN A 582 -34.78 -2.56 -8.58
N ILE A 583 -33.46 -2.55 -8.87
CA ILE A 583 -32.43 -2.23 -7.86
C ILE A 583 -32.70 -0.91 -7.11
N GLY A 584 -33.32 0.08 -7.77
CA GLY A 584 -33.79 1.33 -7.17
C GLY A 584 -34.77 1.22 -6.00
N ASN A 585 -35.35 0.05 -5.74
CA ASN A 585 -36.17 -0.19 -4.56
C ASN A 585 -35.34 -0.29 -3.26
N LEU A 586 -34.01 -0.38 -3.38
CA LEU A 586 -33.05 -0.29 -2.27
C LEU A 586 -32.75 1.18 -1.92
N PHE A 587 -33.78 1.98 -1.68
CA PHE A 587 -33.67 3.45 -1.50
C PHE A 587 -32.82 3.88 -0.27
N ASN A 588 -32.46 2.97 0.63
CA ASN A 588 -31.53 3.20 1.73
C ASN A 588 -30.05 2.88 1.40
N LEU A 589 -29.73 2.52 0.15
CA LEU A 589 -28.38 2.13 -0.25
C LEU A 589 -27.42 3.34 -0.25
N CYS A 590 -26.42 3.30 0.62
CA CYS A 590 -25.33 4.26 0.73
C CYS A 590 -24.06 3.80 -0.01
N HIS A 591 -23.89 2.49 -0.21
CA HIS A 591 -22.71 1.91 -0.87
C HIS A 591 -23.09 0.86 -1.92
N LEU A 592 -22.69 1.11 -3.18
CA LEU A 592 -22.83 0.20 -4.31
C LEU A 592 -21.46 -0.04 -4.96
N GLY A 593 -20.83 -1.16 -4.62
CA GLY A 593 -19.54 -1.58 -5.18
C GLY A 593 -19.75 -2.52 -6.37
N LEU A 594 -19.35 -2.09 -7.58
CA LEU A 594 -19.50 -2.83 -8.83
C LEU A 594 -18.16 -3.00 -9.58
N CYS A 595 -17.03 -2.69 -8.94
CA CYS A 595 -15.71 -2.69 -9.55
C CYS A 595 -15.37 -4.07 -10.14
N GLY A 596 -14.71 -4.13 -11.30
CA GLY A 596 -14.20 -5.38 -11.89
C GLY A 596 -15.27 -6.41 -12.31
N THR A 597 -16.55 -6.03 -12.34
CA THR A 597 -17.66 -6.86 -12.84
C THR A 597 -17.75 -6.85 -14.37
N SER A 598 -18.59 -7.71 -14.94
CA SER A 598 -18.88 -7.73 -16.39
C SER A 598 -20.23 -7.11 -16.73
N ILE A 599 -20.67 -6.10 -15.97
CA ILE A 599 -21.92 -5.39 -16.27
C ILE A 599 -21.83 -4.64 -17.62
N LYS A 600 -22.84 -4.79 -18.46
CA LYS A 600 -22.91 -4.10 -19.77
C LYS A 600 -23.44 -2.67 -19.65
N ARG A 601 -24.41 -2.48 -18.74
CA ARG A 601 -25.22 -1.28 -18.47
C ARG A 601 -25.69 -1.33 -17.02
N LEU A 602 -26.06 -0.18 -16.46
CA LEU A 602 -26.87 -0.11 -15.24
C LEU A 602 -28.36 0.01 -15.62
N PRO A 603 -29.31 -0.51 -14.82
CA PRO A 603 -30.72 -0.26 -15.04
C PRO A 603 -31.08 1.18 -14.65
N GLU A 604 -31.98 1.83 -15.40
CA GLU A 604 -32.41 3.22 -15.17
C GLU A 604 -32.95 3.47 -13.75
N SER A 605 -33.46 2.43 -13.06
CA SER A 605 -33.96 2.53 -11.67
C SER A 605 -32.88 2.82 -10.63
N VAL A 606 -31.58 2.76 -10.99
CA VAL A 606 -30.48 3.26 -10.14
C VAL A 606 -30.72 4.71 -9.71
N ASP A 607 -31.49 5.50 -10.48
CA ASP A 607 -31.87 6.88 -10.18
C ASP A 607 -32.54 7.12 -8.81
N ARG A 608 -33.17 6.09 -8.24
CA ARG A 608 -33.82 6.13 -6.92
C ARG A 608 -32.86 5.94 -5.74
N LEU A 609 -31.60 5.59 -5.98
CA LEU A 609 -30.61 5.32 -4.94
C LEU A 609 -29.99 6.62 -4.38
N SER A 610 -30.84 7.60 -4.07
CA SER A 610 -30.43 8.98 -3.77
C SER A 610 -29.58 9.14 -2.51
N LYS A 611 -29.48 8.11 -1.65
CA LYS A 611 -28.55 8.08 -0.49
C LYS A 611 -27.10 7.69 -0.85
N LEU A 612 -26.75 7.42 -2.11
CA LEU A 612 -25.37 7.09 -2.54
C LEU A 612 -24.43 8.33 -2.59
N PRO A 613 -23.43 8.48 -1.68
CA PRO A 613 -22.31 9.40 -1.88
C PRO A 613 -21.29 8.92 -2.92
N THR A 614 -21.22 7.62 -3.20
CA THR A 614 -20.15 7.03 -4.04
C THR A 614 -20.70 5.93 -4.96
N LEU A 615 -20.29 5.96 -6.23
CA LEU A 615 -20.56 4.94 -7.24
C LEU A 615 -19.24 4.48 -7.89
N LYS A 616 -18.83 3.23 -7.61
CA LYS A 616 -17.59 2.62 -8.15
C LYS A 616 -17.89 1.59 -9.23
N LEU A 617 -17.44 1.88 -10.43
CA LEU A 617 -17.65 1.10 -11.67
C LEU A 617 -16.31 0.82 -12.38
N ASP A 618 -15.18 1.02 -11.70
CA ASP A 618 -13.84 0.81 -12.27
C ASP A 618 -13.63 -0.63 -12.76
N HIS A 619 -12.80 -0.81 -13.77
CA HIS A 619 -12.50 -2.11 -14.39
C HIS A 619 -13.73 -2.87 -14.95
N CYS A 620 -14.90 -2.23 -15.12
CA CYS A 620 -16.06 -2.81 -15.80
C CYS A 620 -15.83 -2.87 -17.32
N LYS A 621 -15.02 -3.84 -17.77
CA LYS A 621 -14.44 -3.93 -19.13
C LYS A 621 -15.44 -4.03 -20.30
N ILE A 622 -16.74 -4.18 -20.02
CA ILE A 622 -17.81 -4.20 -21.05
C ILE A 622 -18.94 -3.21 -20.79
N LEU A 623 -18.83 -2.34 -19.78
CA LEU A 623 -19.78 -1.25 -19.54
C LEU A 623 -19.67 -0.22 -20.67
N MET A 624 -20.79 0.05 -21.37
CA MET A 624 -20.81 0.90 -22.58
C MET A 624 -21.41 2.29 -22.37
N GLU A 625 -22.26 2.44 -21.35
CA GLU A 625 -23.07 3.64 -21.08
C GLU A 625 -23.46 3.69 -19.59
N LEU A 626 -23.72 4.90 -19.10
CA LEU A 626 -24.36 5.18 -17.81
C LEU A 626 -25.86 5.46 -18.04
N PRO A 627 -26.74 5.26 -17.04
CA PRO A 627 -28.17 5.43 -17.23
C PRO A 627 -28.52 6.90 -17.48
N SER A 628 -29.55 7.14 -18.30
CA SER A 628 -29.99 8.49 -18.72
C SER A 628 -30.49 9.36 -17.57
N SER A 629 -30.82 8.71 -16.45
CA SER A 629 -31.35 9.27 -15.21
C SER A 629 -30.31 9.52 -14.10
N ILE A 630 -29.00 9.31 -14.36
CA ILE A 630 -27.96 9.34 -13.31
C ILE A 630 -27.89 10.67 -12.53
N GLY A 631 -28.40 11.77 -13.10
CA GLY A 631 -28.48 13.09 -12.45
C GLY A 631 -29.42 13.14 -11.22
N ASN A 632 -30.33 12.18 -11.06
CA ASN A 632 -31.23 12.11 -9.90
C ASN A 632 -30.50 11.73 -8.60
N LEU A 633 -29.26 11.23 -8.68
CA LEU A 633 -28.42 10.84 -7.55
C LEU A 633 -27.76 12.04 -6.86
N VAL A 634 -28.57 13.00 -6.41
CA VAL A 634 -28.14 14.34 -5.94
C VAL A 634 -27.07 14.36 -4.85
N ASN A 635 -26.89 13.28 -4.08
CA ASN A 635 -25.87 13.18 -3.03
C ASN A 635 -24.53 12.59 -3.50
N LEU A 636 -24.38 12.19 -4.78
CA LEU A 636 -23.12 11.68 -5.30
C LEU A 636 -21.99 12.71 -5.20
N GLN A 637 -20.95 12.35 -4.45
CA GLN A 637 -19.70 13.07 -4.32
C GLN A 637 -18.58 12.42 -5.15
N HIS A 638 -18.63 11.10 -5.34
CA HIS A 638 -17.56 10.34 -5.99
C HIS A 638 -18.09 9.37 -7.06
N VAL A 639 -17.67 9.57 -8.31
CA VAL A 639 -17.97 8.66 -9.43
C VAL A 639 -16.65 8.22 -10.07
N THR A 640 -16.39 6.91 -10.06
CA THR A 640 -15.18 6.31 -10.66
C THR A 640 -15.59 5.22 -11.64
N VAL A 641 -15.18 5.35 -12.90
CA VAL A 641 -15.59 4.49 -14.02
C VAL A 641 -14.41 4.17 -14.93
N CYS A 642 -13.24 3.99 -14.34
CA CYS A 642 -11.98 3.78 -15.05
C CYS A 642 -11.95 2.43 -15.79
N LYS A 643 -11.17 2.33 -16.88
CA LYS A 643 -10.93 1.07 -17.62
C LYS A 643 -12.23 0.40 -18.11
N THR A 644 -13.21 1.21 -18.55
CA THR A 644 -14.50 0.77 -19.11
C THR A 644 -14.57 1.00 -20.62
N LYS A 645 -15.69 0.66 -21.26
CA LYS A 645 -15.93 0.92 -22.70
C LYS A 645 -16.92 2.06 -22.94
N ILE A 646 -17.14 2.92 -21.93
CA ILE A 646 -17.98 4.11 -22.07
C ILE A 646 -17.43 4.99 -23.18
N THR A 647 -18.32 5.44 -24.07
CA THR A 647 -18.01 6.33 -25.20
C THR A 647 -18.53 7.75 -25.02
N LYS A 648 -19.64 7.92 -24.29
CA LYS A 648 -20.27 9.20 -23.94
C LYS A 648 -20.80 9.19 -22.51
N LEU A 649 -20.89 10.37 -21.88
CA LEU A 649 -21.61 10.57 -20.62
C LEU A 649 -23.03 11.09 -20.90
N PRO A 650 -24.05 10.76 -20.08
CA PRO A 650 -25.37 11.36 -20.18
C PRO A 650 -25.33 12.81 -19.68
N GLU A 651 -26.07 13.71 -20.34
CA GLU A 651 -26.14 15.14 -19.99
C GLU A 651 -26.65 15.36 -18.56
N SER A 652 -27.51 14.47 -18.04
CA SER A 652 -27.99 14.50 -16.66
C SER A 652 -26.87 14.44 -15.61
N LEU A 653 -25.69 13.90 -15.95
CA LEU A 653 -24.55 13.84 -15.03
C LEU A 653 -24.12 15.26 -14.57
N CYS A 654 -24.35 16.27 -15.40
CA CYS A 654 -24.08 17.68 -15.10
C CYS A 654 -25.03 18.29 -14.04
N LEU A 655 -26.08 17.57 -13.62
CA LEU A 655 -26.97 17.97 -12.52
C LEU A 655 -26.40 17.64 -11.13
N LEU A 656 -25.30 16.86 -11.05
CA LEU A 656 -24.69 16.41 -9.79
C LEU A 656 -23.86 17.52 -9.14
N SER A 657 -24.51 18.57 -8.63
CA SER A 657 -23.85 19.74 -8.02
C SER A 657 -22.93 19.43 -6.85
N ASN A 658 -23.13 18.28 -6.18
CA ASN A 658 -22.32 17.82 -5.05
C ASN A 658 -21.09 16.97 -5.46
N LEU A 659 -20.90 16.71 -6.77
CA LEU A 659 -19.84 15.84 -7.25
C LEU A 659 -18.45 16.47 -7.02
N LEU A 660 -17.65 15.85 -6.15
CA LEU A 660 -16.31 16.26 -5.77
C LEU A 660 -15.23 15.63 -6.67
N THR A 661 -15.45 14.41 -7.15
CA THR A 661 -14.48 13.69 -8.00
C THR A 661 -15.12 12.87 -9.11
N LEU A 662 -14.61 13.00 -10.33
CA LEU A 662 -14.99 12.22 -11.50
C LEU A 662 -13.71 11.60 -12.12
N ASP A 663 -13.55 10.28 -12.02
CA ASP A 663 -12.46 9.56 -12.68
C ASP A 663 -13.02 8.64 -13.77
N LEU A 664 -12.53 8.83 -14.99
CA LEU A 664 -12.97 8.15 -16.21
C LEU A 664 -11.75 7.57 -16.97
N ALA A 665 -10.58 7.53 -16.34
CA ALA A 665 -9.32 7.17 -17.00
C ALA A 665 -9.34 5.78 -17.66
N TYR A 666 -8.64 5.62 -18.78
CA TYR A 666 -8.59 4.41 -19.62
C TYR A 666 -9.95 3.96 -20.18
N SER A 667 -10.89 4.89 -20.37
CA SER A 667 -12.21 4.61 -20.98
C SER A 667 -12.28 5.07 -22.43
N ASN A 668 -13.18 4.51 -23.22
CA ASN A 668 -13.31 4.86 -24.65
C ASN A 668 -13.94 6.24 -24.96
N LEU A 669 -14.03 7.14 -23.97
CA LEU A 669 -14.76 8.41 -24.03
C LEU A 669 -14.24 9.31 -25.17
N SER A 670 -15.14 9.79 -26.04
CA SER A 670 -14.77 10.65 -27.18
C SER A 670 -15.05 12.14 -26.99
N GLU A 671 -15.97 12.47 -26.08
CA GLU A 671 -16.48 13.82 -25.83
C GLU A 671 -16.98 13.97 -24.38
N LEU A 672 -17.02 15.19 -23.87
CA LEU A 672 -17.70 15.56 -22.62
C LEU A 672 -19.03 16.27 -22.94
N PRO A 673 -20.03 16.20 -22.04
CA PRO A 673 -21.24 17.03 -22.16
C PRO A 673 -20.90 18.53 -22.18
N ASN A 674 -21.66 19.31 -22.93
CA ASN A 674 -21.46 20.77 -23.01
C ASN A 674 -21.66 21.46 -21.65
N ASP A 675 -22.56 20.94 -20.81
CA ASP A 675 -22.90 21.51 -19.50
C ASP A 675 -21.99 21.04 -18.35
N ILE A 676 -20.81 20.45 -18.66
CA ILE A 676 -19.87 19.95 -17.65
C ILE A 676 -19.48 21.00 -16.60
N GLY A 677 -19.52 22.29 -16.96
CA GLY A 677 -19.24 23.43 -16.08
C GLY A 677 -20.18 23.56 -14.87
N ASN A 678 -21.37 22.95 -14.91
CA ASN A 678 -22.34 22.97 -13.80
C ASN A 678 -21.87 22.19 -12.56
N LEU A 679 -20.82 21.37 -12.67
CA LEU A 679 -20.23 20.61 -11.57
C LEU A 679 -19.34 21.52 -10.68
N SER A 680 -19.90 22.59 -10.13
CA SER A 680 -19.15 23.69 -9.47
C SER A 680 -18.28 23.26 -8.27
N ASN A 681 -18.58 22.12 -7.64
CA ASN A 681 -17.82 21.55 -6.53
C ASN A 681 -16.78 20.49 -6.95
N LEU A 682 -16.61 20.22 -8.24
CA LEU A 682 -15.67 19.22 -8.73
C LEU A 682 -14.23 19.64 -8.44
N ASN A 683 -13.55 18.89 -7.57
CA ASN A 683 -12.16 19.13 -7.16
C ASN A 683 -11.17 18.28 -7.98
N TYR A 684 -11.59 17.16 -8.55
CA TYR A 684 -10.74 16.23 -9.32
C TYR A 684 -11.48 15.72 -10.56
N LEU A 685 -10.85 15.87 -11.73
CA LEU A 685 -11.30 15.35 -13.01
C LEU A 685 -10.16 14.60 -13.68
N ALA A 686 -10.38 13.32 -13.98
CA ALA A 686 -9.39 12.50 -14.67
C ALA A 686 -10.00 11.80 -15.89
N LEU A 687 -9.35 12.04 -17.03
CA LEU A 687 -9.73 11.63 -18.38
C LEU A 687 -8.55 10.95 -19.09
N SER A 688 -7.48 10.61 -18.35
CA SER A 688 -6.25 10.02 -18.85
C SER A 688 -6.51 8.80 -19.74
N TYR A 689 -5.78 8.65 -20.85
CA TYR A 689 -5.93 7.55 -21.81
C TYR A 689 -7.37 7.35 -22.30
N THR A 690 -8.10 8.44 -22.53
CA THR A 690 -9.39 8.42 -23.25
C THR A 690 -9.21 8.80 -24.71
N ASN A 691 -10.25 8.58 -25.53
CA ASN A 691 -10.25 8.93 -26.96
C ASN A 691 -10.67 10.39 -27.21
N ILE A 692 -10.69 11.24 -26.18
CA ILE A 692 -11.28 12.58 -26.25
C ILE A 692 -10.51 13.47 -27.23
N SER A 693 -11.24 14.15 -28.11
CA SER A 693 -10.66 14.98 -29.18
C SER A 693 -10.77 16.48 -28.92
N ILE A 694 -11.78 16.91 -28.15
CA ILE A 694 -12.06 18.31 -27.80
C ILE A 694 -12.56 18.35 -26.35
N LEU A 695 -12.12 19.37 -25.60
CA LEU A 695 -12.69 19.74 -24.30
C LEU A 695 -13.60 20.97 -24.48
N PRO A 696 -14.82 21.00 -23.94
CA PRO A 696 -15.71 22.15 -24.05
C PRO A 696 -15.21 23.32 -23.18
N GLU A 697 -15.35 24.56 -23.65
CA GLU A 697 -14.99 25.78 -22.88
C GLU A 697 -15.76 25.90 -21.55
N ALA A 698 -16.92 25.23 -21.41
CA ALA A 698 -17.63 25.12 -20.14
C ALA A 698 -16.81 24.42 -19.03
N LEU A 699 -15.82 23.59 -19.38
CA LEU A 699 -14.87 23.01 -18.42
C LEU A 699 -14.15 24.10 -17.61
N CYS A 700 -13.96 25.29 -18.18
CA CYS A 700 -13.32 26.43 -17.51
C CYS A 700 -14.19 27.09 -16.43
N GLN A 701 -15.47 26.69 -16.29
CA GLN A 701 -16.37 27.15 -15.23
C GLN A 701 -16.19 26.36 -13.91
N LEU A 702 -15.41 25.27 -13.92
CA LEU A 702 -15.13 24.39 -12.78
C LEU A 702 -14.19 25.06 -11.75
N THR A 703 -14.58 26.18 -11.18
CA THR A 703 -13.74 27.04 -10.33
C THR A 703 -13.19 26.36 -9.06
N SER A 704 -13.75 25.22 -8.63
CA SER A 704 -13.23 24.40 -7.53
C SER A 704 -12.17 23.36 -7.94
N LEU A 705 -11.91 23.18 -9.24
CA LEU A 705 -11.06 22.09 -9.74
C LEU A 705 -9.61 22.28 -9.30
N ARG A 706 -9.08 21.31 -8.55
CA ARG A 706 -7.68 21.26 -8.09
C ARG A 706 -6.80 20.36 -8.94
N THR A 707 -7.37 19.33 -9.55
CA THR A 707 -6.61 18.36 -10.35
C THR A 707 -7.32 18.05 -11.65
N LEU A 708 -6.62 18.25 -12.76
CA LEU A 708 -7.05 17.87 -14.11
C LEU A 708 -6.01 16.94 -14.72
N LYS A 709 -6.41 15.69 -15.01
CA LYS A 709 -5.55 14.69 -15.68
C LYS A 709 -6.10 14.35 -17.05
N LEU A 710 -5.26 14.53 -18.07
CA LEU A 710 -5.52 14.31 -19.48
C LEU A 710 -4.46 13.41 -20.13
N ASN A 711 -3.48 12.91 -19.37
CA ASN A 711 -2.32 12.22 -19.93
C ASN A 711 -2.70 11.02 -20.83
N GLY A 712 -2.07 10.90 -22.00
CA GLY A 712 -2.35 9.86 -22.97
C GLY A 712 -3.60 10.06 -23.82
N CYS A 713 -4.27 11.23 -23.75
CA CYS A 713 -5.36 11.60 -24.66
C CYS A 713 -4.83 11.95 -26.06
N THR A 714 -4.34 10.95 -26.79
CA THR A 714 -3.67 11.12 -28.09
C THR A 714 -4.51 11.80 -29.18
N ASN A 715 -5.84 11.80 -29.07
CA ASN A 715 -6.73 12.50 -30.01
C ASN A 715 -6.90 14.00 -29.70
N LEU A 716 -6.51 14.47 -28.51
CA LEU A 716 -6.67 15.86 -28.08
C LEU A 716 -5.52 16.71 -28.63
N SER A 717 -5.81 17.72 -29.44
CA SER A 717 -4.78 18.58 -30.04
C SER A 717 -4.63 19.95 -29.39
N GLN A 718 -5.59 20.36 -28.55
CA GLN A 718 -5.68 21.70 -27.93
C GLN A 718 -6.36 21.64 -26.57
N LEU A 719 -6.00 22.57 -25.68
CA LEU A 719 -6.72 22.86 -24.43
C LEU A 719 -7.69 24.05 -24.65
N PRO A 720 -8.79 24.15 -23.87
CA PRO A 720 -9.74 25.25 -24.00
C PRO A 720 -9.08 26.60 -23.67
N SER A 721 -9.45 27.64 -24.43
CA SER A 721 -8.84 28.97 -24.32
C SER A 721 -9.09 29.62 -22.97
N GLY A 722 -10.20 29.29 -22.31
CA GLY A 722 -10.55 29.76 -20.97
C GLY A 722 -9.82 29.08 -19.80
N ILE A 723 -8.90 28.12 -20.02
CA ILE A 723 -8.37 27.24 -18.96
C ILE A 723 -7.81 28.01 -17.73
N GLY A 724 -7.24 29.20 -17.95
CA GLY A 724 -6.80 30.12 -16.89
C GLY A 724 -7.87 30.57 -15.87
N ALA A 725 -9.16 30.33 -16.11
CA ALA A 725 -10.23 30.59 -15.17
C ALA A 725 -10.23 29.64 -13.95
N LEU A 726 -9.56 28.49 -14.04
CA LEU A 726 -9.49 27.47 -12.99
C LEU A 726 -8.53 27.86 -11.84
N LYS A 727 -8.85 28.95 -11.12
CA LYS A 727 -7.94 29.57 -10.12
C LYS A 727 -7.52 28.67 -8.95
N ARG A 728 -8.18 27.53 -8.72
CA ARG A 728 -7.84 26.55 -7.67
C ARG A 728 -7.02 25.35 -8.17
N LEU A 729 -6.65 25.30 -9.46
CA LEU A 729 -5.97 24.16 -10.06
C LEU A 729 -4.52 24.08 -9.54
N SER A 730 -4.20 23.03 -8.77
CA SER A 730 -2.86 22.75 -8.25
C SER A 730 -2.06 21.77 -9.11
N HIS A 731 -2.73 20.86 -9.84
CA HIS A 731 -2.07 19.88 -10.70
C HIS A 731 -2.73 19.79 -12.08
N LEU A 732 -1.95 20.04 -13.13
CA LEU A 732 -2.34 19.89 -14.53
C LEU A 732 -1.42 18.86 -15.20
N VAL A 733 -1.98 17.72 -15.57
CA VAL A 733 -1.23 16.58 -16.13
C VAL A 733 -1.71 16.32 -17.55
N VAL A 734 -0.90 16.72 -18.54
CA VAL A 734 -1.19 16.69 -19.98
C VAL A 734 -0.17 15.87 -20.78
N SER A 735 0.66 15.06 -20.12
CA SER A 735 1.69 14.20 -20.73
C SER A 735 1.15 13.25 -21.81
N GLY A 736 1.80 13.17 -22.97
CA GLY A 736 1.44 12.23 -24.05
C GLY A 736 0.20 12.64 -24.85
N ILE A 737 0.08 13.94 -25.12
CA ILE A 737 -0.99 14.57 -25.90
C ILE A 737 -0.37 15.23 -27.13
N ASP A 738 -1.04 15.19 -28.29
CA ASP A 738 -0.56 15.76 -29.56
C ASP A 738 -0.77 17.30 -29.65
N ILE A 739 -0.52 17.99 -28.53
CA ILE A 739 -0.66 19.44 -28.39
C ILE A 739 0.50 20.19 -29.04
N GLU A 740 0.19 21.15 -29.91
CA GLU A 740 1.20 22.01 -30.56
C GLU A 740 1.54 23.24 -29.71
N HIS A 741 0.51 23.86 -29.10
CA HIS A 741 0.61 25.11 -28.34
C HIS A 741 -0.17 25.03 -27.03
N MET A 742 0.40 25.57 -25.95
CA MET A 742 -0.34 25.85 -24.71
C MET A 742 -1.07 27.20 -24.81
N PRO A 743 -2.34 27.31 -24.40
CA PRO A 743 -3.05 28.59 -24.41
C PRO A 743 -2.47 29.53 -23.34
N ALA A 744 -2.23 30.79 -23.70
CA ALA A 744 -1.58 31.79 -22.82
C ALA A 744 -2.33 32.03 -21.48
N SER A 745 -3.61 31.66 -21.39
CA SER A 745 -4.37 31.72 -20.13
C SER A 745 -3.84 30.75 -19.05
N VAL A 746 -3.06 29.72 -19.41
CA VAL A 746 -2.38 28.82 -18.46
C VAL A 746 -1.54 29.62 -17.45
N CYS A 747 -0.89 30.69 -17.87
CA CYS A 747 -0.07 31.56 -17.01
C CYS A 747 -0.87 32.32 -15.93
N GLN A 748 -2.20 32.21 -15.94
CA GLN A 748 -3.09 32.80 -14.93
C GLN A 748 -3.51 31.79 -13.83
N LEU A 749 -2.97 30.57 -13.84
CA LEU A 749 -3.25 29.51 -12.87
C LEU A 749 -2.35 29.67 -11.62
N PHE A 750 -2.52 30.78 -10.89
CA PHE A 750 -1.60 31.20 -9.82
C PHE A 750 -1.42 30.23 -8.64
N SER A 751 -2.26 29.19 -8.53
CA SER A 751 -2.14 28.12 -7.53
C SER A 751 -1.60 26.79 -8.08
N LEU A 752 -1.07 26.77 -9.30
CA LEU A 752 -0.55 25.56 -9.94
C LEU A 752 0.80 25.17 -9.31
N GLU A 753 0.82 24.01 -8.64
CA GLU A 753 2.00 23.41 -8.00
C GLU A 753 2.72 22.42 -8.91
N ALA A 754 2.02 21.76 -9.83
CA ALA A 754 2.61 20.81 -10.78
C ALA A 754 2.03 20.95 -12.20
N LEU A 755 2.93 20.99 -13.19
CA LEU A 755 2.63 20.94 -14.62
C LEU A 755 3.44 19.80 -15.26
N GLU A 756 2.75 18.74 -15.69
CA GLU A 756 3.38 17.58 -16.32
C GLU A 756 2.95 17.48 -17.80
N MET A 757 3.90 17.49 -18.73
CA MET A 757 3.65 17.46 -20.18
C MET A 757 4.56 16.47 -20.94
N ASP A 758 5.10 15.46 -20.26
CA ASP A 758 6.05 14.51 -20.85
C ASP A 758 5.49 13.76 -22.07
N GLY A 759 6.27 13.57 -23.14
CA GLY A 759 5.86 12.86 -24.34
C GLY A 759 4.94 13.65 -25.27
N CYS A 760 4.75 14.95 -25.05
CA CYS A 760 4.03 15.82 -25.97
C CYS A 760 4.89 16.17 -27.20
N ARG A 761 5.06 15.19 -28.10
CA ARG A 761 5.98 15.19 -29.27
C ARG A 761 5.67 16.22 -30.37
N ARG A 762 4.69 17.08 -30.17
CA ARG A 762 4.34 18.19 -31.08
C ARG A 762 4.48 19.56 -30.41
N PHE A 763 4.75 19.58 -29.11
CA PHE A 763 4.92 20.79 -28.31
C PHE A 763 6.35 21.33 -28.47
N PHE A 764 6.48 22.63 -28.79
CA PHE A 764 7.78 23.22 -29.16
C PHE A 764 8.17 24.51 -28.42
N SER A 765 7.27 25.12 -27.63
CA SER A 765 7.51 26.36 -26.88
C SER A 765 6.52 26.55 -25.73
N LEU A 766 7.02 26.89 -24.53
CA LEU A 766 6.20 27.44 -23.44
C LEU A 766 5.72 28.88 -23.76
N PRO A 767 4.65 29.38 -23.12
CA PRO A 767 4.27 30.79 -23.22
C PRO A 767 5.28 31.70 -22.48
N ASP A 768 5.51 32.91 -23.00
CA ASP A 768 6.46 33.88 -22.44
C ASP A 768 6.14 34.31 -20.99
N ASP A 769 4.88 34.23 -20.57
CA ASP A 769 4.41 34.61 -19.24
C ASP A 769 4.46 33.46 -18.20
N ILE A 770 5.12 32.33 -18.49
CA ILE A 770 5.10 31.15 -17.60
C ILE A 770 5.60 31.45 -16.18
N GLY A 771 6.48 32.43 -16.01
CA GLY A 771 6.99 32.91 -14.72
C GLY A 771 5.96 33.38 -13.70
N TYR A 772 4.73 33.71 -14.13
CA TYR A 772 3.63 34.09 -13.23
C TYR A 772 3.06 32.93 -12.40
N LEU A 773 3.47 31.68 -12.67
CA LEU A 773 3.08 30.50 -11.89
C LEU A 773 3.92 30.34 -10.62
N THR A 774 3.94 31.34 -9.74
CA THR A 774 4.90 31.44 -8.61
C THR A 774 4.79 30.32 -7.57
N GLU A 775 3.71 29.53 -7.56
CA GLU A 775 3.53 28.34 -6.70
C GLU A 775 4.06 27.04 -7.33
N LEU A 776 4.54 27.06 -8.58
CA LEU A 776 4.94 25.85 -9.32
C LEU A 776 6.18 25.21 -8.70
N ARG A 777 6.02 23.99 -8.18
CA ARG A 777 7.07 23.15 -7.57
C ARG A 777 7.64 22.13 -8.54
N GLN A 778 6.84 21.66 -9.49
CA GLN A 778 7.23 20.64 -10.45
C GLN A 778 6.84 21.02 -11.88
N LEU A 779 7.82 20.97 -12.78
CA LEU A 779 7.63 21.15 -14.21
C LEU A 779 8.30 19.99 -14.96
N LYS A 780 7.50 19.18 -15.65
CA LYS A 780 8.01 18.09 -16.49
C LYS A 780 7.64 18.30 -17.96
N LEU A 781 8.64 18.22 -18.82
CA LEU A 781 8.55 18.50 -20.26
C LEU A 781 9.36 17.48 -21.07
N SER A 782 9.61 16.28 -20.53
CA SER A 782 10.45 15.24 -21.16
C SER A 782 9.85 14.76 -22.49
N ASP A 783 10.65 14.20 -23.40
CA ASP A 783 10.19 13.69 -24.72
C ASP A 783 9.36 14.72 -25.54
N THR A 784 9.65 16.03 -25.39
CA THR A 784 9.04 17.11 -26.20
C THR A 784 10.01 17.68 -27.25
N GLU A 785 9.47 18.36 -28.26
CA GLU A 785 10.25 19.01 -29.32
C GLU A 785 10.61 20.47 -28.95
N ILE A 786 10.67 20.80 -27.65
CA ILE A 786 10.91 22.15 -27.15
C ILE A 786 12.29 22.67 -27.55
N GLN A 787 12.33 23.88 -28.11
CA GLN A 787 13.55 24.45 -28.72
C GLN A 787 14.35 25.32 -27.73
N GLU A 788 13.63 26.07 -26.90
CA GLU A 788 14.14 26.97 -25.87
C GLU A 788 13.11 27.12 -24.74
N LEU A 789 13.57 27.60 -23.59
CA LEU A 789 12.73 27.95 -22.43
C LEU A 789 12.72 29.48 -22.29
N PRO A 790 11.56 30.13 -22.05
CA PRO A 790 11.50 31.58 -21.90
C PRO A 790 12.18 32.03 -20.59
N GLU A 791 12.88 33.16 -20.59
CA GLU A 791 13.59 33.69 -19.40
C GLU A 791 12.68 33.92 -18.19
N SER A 792 11.37 34.07 -18.38
CA SER A 792 10.41 34.18 -17.26
C SER A 792 10.33 32.90 -16.42
N ILE A 793 10.74 31.74 -16.94
CA ILE A 793 10.82 30.49 -16.16
C ILE A 793 11.69 30.65 -14.91
N CYS A 794 12.68 31.55 -14.93
CA CYS A 794 13.58 31.86 -13.82
C CYS A 794 12.87 32.61 -12.66
N GLN A 795 11.64 33.06 -12.85
CA GLN A 795 10.80 33.71 -11.82
C GLN A 795 10.08 32.69 -10.91
N LEU A 796 10.12 31.40 -11.26
CA LEU A 796 9.47 30.30 -10.53
C LEU A 796 10.25 29.94 -9.26
N SER A 797 10.28 30.85 -8.28
CA SER A 797 11.13 30.76 -7.08
C SER A 797 10.90 29.50 -6.21
N LYS A 798 9.70 28.91 -6.28
CA LYS A 798 9.31 27.65 -5.60
C LYS A 798 9.54 26.38 -6.41
N LEU A 799 10.13 26.46 -7.61
CA LEU A 799 10.36 25.29 -8.47
C LEU A 799 11.44 24.41 -7.85
N GLN A 800 11.05 23.19 -7.46
CA GLN A 800 11.89 22.22 -6.76
C GLN A 800 12.38 21.09 -7.69
N ASN A 801 11.65 20.81 -8.78
CA ASN A 801 11.98 19.76 -9.72
C ASN A 801 11.67 20.19 -11.18
N LEU A 802 12.67 20.07 -12.06
CA LEU A 802 12.58 20.38 -13.48
C LEU A 802 13.11 19.20 -14.31
N GLU A 803 12.23 18.58 -15.10
CA GLU A 803 12.53 17.41 -15.93
C GLU A 803 12.39 17.76 -17.42
N LEU A 804 13.49 17.62 -18.17
CA LEU A 804 13.69 18.01 -19.58
C LEU A 804 14.38 16.87 -20.37
N ASN A 805 14.18 15.64 -19.93
CA ASN A 805 14.82 14.44 -20.49
C ASN A 805 14.33 14.16 -21.92
N GLY A 806 15.21 13.83 -22.86
CA GLY A 806 14.84 13.52 -24.25
C GLY A 806 14.40 14.73 -25.08
N CYS A 807 14.61 15.97 -24.61
CA CYS A 807 14.27 17.20 -25.33
C CYS A 807 15.24 17.47 -26.50
N GLN A 808 15.14 16.70 -27.57
CA GLN A 808 16.12 16.66 -28.66
C GLN A 808 16.25 17.95 -29.50
N ARG A 809 15.45 19.00 -29.24
CA ARG A 809 15.66 20.34 -29.84
C ARG A 809 16.19 21.38 -28.87
N LEU A 810 16.17 21.11 -27.57
CA LEU A 810 16.58 22.08 -26.55
C LEU A 810 18.08 22.32 -26.68
N SER A 811 18.43 23.55 -27.07
CA SER A 811 19.82 23.92 -27.45
C SER A 811 20.54 24.81 -26.44
N LYS A 812 19.77 25.41 -25.51
CA LYS A 812 20.23 26.28 -24.43
C LYS A 812 19.28 26.18 -23.23
N LEU A 813 19.78 26.55 -22.06
CA LEU A 813 18.96 26.95 -20.92
C LEU A 813 18.99 28.50 -20.79
N PRO A 814 18.00 29.12 -20.12
CA PRO A 814 17.95 30.57 -19.93
C PRO A 814 19.16 31.12 -19.15
N GLU A 815 19.62 32.32 -19.47
CA GLU A 815 20.79 32.94 -18.84
C GLU A 815 20.59 33.22 -17.35
N SER A 816 19.34 33.35 -16.87
CA SER A 816 19.01 33.55 -15.45
C SER A 816 18.59 32.28 -14.69
N ILE A 817 18.77 31.06 -15.24
CA ILE A 817 18.30 29.81 -14.62
C ILE A 817 18.78 29.60 -13.17
N GLY A 818 19.89 30.24 -12.79
CA GLY A 818 20.45 30.19 -11.44
C GLY A 818 19.62 30.88 -10.35
N ASP A 819 18.62 31.66 -10.73
CA ASP A 819 17.78 32.40 -9.80
C ASP A 819 16.62 31.55 -9.24
N LEU A 820 16.49 30.30 -9.71
CA LEU A 820 15.58 29.26 -9.18
C LEU A 820 16.05 28.72 -7.82
N SER A 821 15.83 29.51 -6.76
CA SER A 821 16.40 29.25 -5.43
C SER A 821 15.96 27.95 -4.74
N GLU A 822 14.76 27.42 -4.97
CA GLU A 822 14.31 26.15 -4.38
C GLU A 822 14.68 24.90 -5.22
N LEU A 823 15.33 25.04 -6.38
CA LEU A 823 15.54 23.92 -7.31
C LEU A 823 16.45 22.85 -6.69
N SER A 824 15.91 21.63 -6.56
CA SER A 824 16.51 20.51 -5.84
C SER A 824 16.84 19.31 -6.74
N ASN A 825 16.04 19.08 -7.78
CA ASN A 825 16.31 18.13 -8.86
C ASN A 825 16.28 18.85 -10.21
N LEU A 826 17.28 18.58 -11.05
CA LEU A 826 17.34 19.04 -12.42
C LEU A 826 17.79 17.89 -13.31
N GLU A 827 16.87 17.36 -14.12
CA GLU A 827 17.13 16.29 -15.06
C GLU A 827 17.00 16.80 -16.49
N VAL A 828 18.12 16.80 -17.21
CA VAL A 828 18.21 17.34 -18.57
C VAL A 828 19.07 16.39 -19.40
N THR A 829 18.54 15.20 -19.67
CA THR A 829 19.26 14.16 -20.44
C THR A 829 18.91 14.15 -21.93
N GLU A 830 19.80 13.62 -22.77
CA GLU A 830 19.59 13.44 -24.23
C GLU A 830 19.15 14.72 -25.00
N THR A 831 19.68 15.88 -24.63
CA THR A 831 19.39 17.18 -25.30
C THR A 831 20.53 17.66 -26.20
N LYS A 832 20.38 18.84 -26.82
CA LYS A 832 21.41 19.53 -27.64
C LYS A 832 22.03 20.75 -26.94
N ILE A 833 21.97 20.81 -25.61
CA ILE A 833 22.55 21.91 -24.82
C ILE A 833 24.07 21.87 -24.91
N LYS A 834 24.66 22.99 -25.38
CA LYS A 834 26.12 23.08 -25.65
C LYS A 834 26.95 23.54 -24.46
N ALA A 835 26.35 24.33 -23.59
CA ALA A 835 26.94 24.86 -22.36
C ALA A 835 25.81 25.20 -21.37
N LEU A 836 26.11 25.14 -20.07
CA LEU A 836 25.22 25.65 -19.02
C LEU A 836 25.58 27.12 -18.73
N PRO A 837 24.60 27.99 -18.47
CA PRO A 837 24.83 29.42 -18.22
C PRO A 837 25.61 29.66 -16.91
N VAL A 838 26.33 30.77 -16.82
CA VAL A 838 27.18 31.09 -15.65
C VAL A 838 26.34 31.29 -14.37
N SER A 839 25.06 31.67 -14.48
CA SER A 839 24.14 31.76 -13.35
C SER A 839 23.96 30.41 -12.64
N PHE A 840 24.08 29.28 -13.34
CA PHE A 840 23.82 27.93 -12.84
C PHE A 840 24.52 27.63 -11.51
N CYS A 841 25.71 28.20 -11.29
CA CYS A 841 26.49 28.09 -10.06
C CYS A 841 25.81 28.72 -8.82
N ARG A 842 24.68 29.43 -8.97
CA ARG A 842 23.85 30.00 -7.90
C ARG A 842 22.82 29.04 -7.29
N LEU A 843 22.58 27.87 -7.92
CA LEU A 843 21.56 26.88 -7.53
C LEU A 843 21.91 26.17 -6.21
N SER A 844 21.88 26.92 -5.10
CA SER A 844 22.43 26.51 -3.80
C SER A 844 21.72 25.30 -3.18
N ASN A 845 20.46 25.06 -3.52
CA ASN A 845 19.66 23.93 -3.03
C ASN A 845 19.66 22.70 -3.95
N LEU A 846 20.38 22.72 -5.07
CA LEU A 846 20.40 21.60 -6.02
C LEU A 846 21.06 20.37 -5.39
N GLN A 847 20.29 19.28 -5.26
CA GLN A 847 20.73 18.01 -4.66
C GLN A 847 21.05 16.94 -5.70
N VAL A 848 20.35 16.97 -6.83
CA VAL A 848 20.45 16.00 -7.93
C VAL A 848 20.58 16.77 -9.25
N LEU A 849 21.59 16.40 -10.05
CA LEU A 849 21.81 16.92 -11.39
C LEU A 849 22.09 15.77 -12.36
N ASN A 850 21.16 15.53 -13.29
CA ASN A 850 21.33 14.53 -14.34
C ASN A 850 21.53 15.20 -15.70
N LEU A 851 22.69 14.95 -16.32
CA LEU A 851 23.09 15.48 -17.62
C LEU A 851 23.55 14.36 -18.58
N ASN A 852 23.13 13.12 -18.34
CA ASN A 852 23.45 11.97 -19.19
C ASN A 852 23.07 12.19 -20.67
N GLY A 853 23.88 11.69 -21.60
CA GLY A 853 23.57 11.69 -23.04
C GLY A 853 23.66 13.04 -23.76
N ASN A 854 24.06 14.12 -23.09
CA ASN A 854 24.29 15.42 -23.72
C ASN A 854 25.63 15.45 -24.48
N LEU A 855 25.67 14.80 -25.64
CA LEU A 855 26.87 14.69 -26.49
C LEU A 855 27.36 16.04 -27.02
N ASP A 856 26.47 17.03 -27.16
CA ASP A 856 26.79 18.41 -27.59
C ASP A 856 27.36 19.30 -26.46
N LEU A 857 27.28 18.88 -25.18
CA LEU A 857 27.74 19.66 -24.03
C LEU A 857 29.27 19.64 -23.95
N GLN A 858 29.92 20.78 -24.20
CA GLN A 858 31.39 20.88 -24.31
C GLN A 858 32.07 21.29 -23.01
N GLU A 859 31.48 22.20 -22.23
CA GLU A 859 32.07 22.71 -20.98
C GLU A 859 31.06 22.85 -19.85
N LEU A 860 31.56 22.88 -18.60
CA LEU A 860 30.79 23.22 -17.41
C LEU A 860 31.15 24.64 -16.90
N PRO A 861 30.18 25.43 -16.39
CA PRO A 861 30.42 26.81 -15.99
C PRO A 861 31.43 26.92 -14.83
N SER A 862 32.22 27.98 -14.86
CA SER A 862 33.19 28.28 -13.80
C SER A 862 32.47 28.48 -12.46
N GLY A 863 32.87 27.71 -11.44
CA GLY A 863 32.25 27.75 -10.11
C GLY A 863 31.17 26.70 -9.86
N ILE A 864 30.99 25.69 -10.72
CA ILE A 864 30.10 24.54 -10.45
C ILE A 864 30.50 23.77 -9.17
N GLU A 865 31.75 23.89 -8.72
CA GLU A 865 32.23 23.41 -7.41
C GLU A 865 31.54 24.05 -6.20
N ASN A 866 30.86 25.20 -6.37
CA ASN A 866 30.18 25.93 -5.29
C ASN A 866 28.77 25.42 -4.98
N LEU A 867 28.26 24.42 -5.72
CA LEU A 867 26.94 23.81 -5.51
C LEU A 867 26.94 22.91 -4.25
N ALA A 868 26.98 23.53 -3.07
CA ALA A 868 27.26 22.87 -1.79
C ALA A 868 26.35 21.66 -1.49
N ASN A 869 25.06 21.76 -1.77
CA ASN A 869 24.08 20.71 -1.50
C ASN A 869 24.05 19.58 -2.56
N LEU A 870 24.81 19.70 -3.66
CA LEU A 870 24.81 18.69 -4.73
C LEU A 870 25.35 17.36 -4.22
N SER A 871 24.49 16.34 -4.25
CA SER A 871 24.73 15.00 -3.69
C SER A 871 24.78 13.90 -4.76
N GLN A 872 24.12 14.12 -5.90
CA GLN A 872 24.11 13.22 -7.04
C GLN A 872 24.41 14.02 -8.31
N LEU A 873 25.41 13.58 -9.07
CA LEU A 873 25.82 14.15 -10.34
C LEU A 873 26.01 13.03 -11.35
N GLU A 874 25.25 13.04 -12.43
CA GLU A 874 25.33 12.06 -13.51
C GLU A 874 25.77 12.73 -14.83
N LEU A 875 26.87 12.21 -15.39
CA LEU A 875 27.61 12.77 -16.53
C LEU A 875 28.05 11.68 -17.52
N SER A 876 27.24 10.61 -17.68
CA SER A 876 27.54 9.60 -18.70
C SER A 876 27.24 10.14 -20.10
N GLU A 877 28.02 9.72 -21.10
CA GLU A 877 27.79 10.06 -22.52
C GLU A 877 27.69 11.59 -22.81
N VAL A 878 28.50 12.39 -22.11
CA VAL A 878 28.67 13.84 -22.37
C VAL A 878 29.88 14.15 -23.26
N GLY A 879 29.81 15.28 -23.96
CA GLY A 879 30.87 15.80 -24.84
C GLY A 879 32.12 16.34 -24.12
N ILE A 880 32.03 16.63 -22.83
CA ILE A 880 33.06 17.32 -22.04
C ILE A 880 34.38 16.52 -21.97
N GLU A 881 35.51 17.21 -22.18
CA GLU A 881 36.84 16.59 -22.07
C GLU A 881 37.18 16.11 -20.66
N LEU A 882 37.83 14.94 -20.57
CA LEU A 882 38.11 14.27 -19.31
C LEU A 882 39.08 15.04 -18.40
N MET A 883 40.01 15.81 -18.98
CA MET A 883 40.92 16.68 -18.23
C MET A 883 40.19 17.90 -17.64
N GLU A 884 39.19 18.44 -18.34
CA GLU A 884 38.42 19.59 -17.85
C GLU A 884 37.56 19.20 -16.65
N LEU A 885 36.89 18.04 -16.71
CA LEU A 885 36.16 17.46 -15.58
C LEU A 885 37.08 17.25 -14.36
N GLN A 886 38.27 16.67 -14.57
CA GLN A 886 39.28 16.49 -13.51
C GLN A 886 39.82 17.81 -12.95
N PHE A 887 39.79 18.89 -13.72
CA PHE A 887 40.23 20.22 -13.28
C PHE A 887 39.11 20.96 -12.52
N LYS A 888 37.92 21.07 -13.09
CA LYS A 888 36.78 21.84 -12.54
C LYS A 888 36.10 21.17 -11.33
N LEU A 889 36.25 19.84 -11.14
CA LEU A 889 35.66 19.11 -10.00
C LEU A 889 36.70 18.58 -8.99
N LYS A 890 37.95 19.05 -9.07
CA LYS A 890 39.11 18.49 -8.34
C LYS A 890 38.99 18.50 -6.81
N ARG A 891 38.19 19.43 -6.25
CA ARG A 891 37.91 19.52 -4.79
C ARG A 891 36.76 18.64 -4.30
N ARG A 892 35.89 18.12 -5.17
CA ARG A 892 34.75 17.26 -4.81
C ARG A 892 34.82 15.83 -5.35
N LEU A 893 35.87 15.50 -6.12
CA LEU A 893 36.16 14.14 -6.59
C LEU A 893 36.41 13.10 -5.47
N THR A 894 36.49 13.54 -4.21
CA THR A 894 36.51 12.70 -2.99
C THR A 894 35.13 12.47 -2.37
N GLU A 895 34.10 13.22 -2.77
CA GLU A 895 32.73 13.14 -2.21
C GLU A 895 31.71 12.64 -3.25
N LEU A 896 31.91 12.97 -4.54
CA LEU A 896 31.02 12.56 -5.63
C LEU A 896 31.39 11.18 -6.19
N ASP A 897 30.90 10.19 -5.43
CA ASP A 897 31.04 8.74 -5.57
C ASP A 897 30.72 8.21 -7.01
N SER A 898 29.86 8.90 -7.78
CA SER A 898 29.38 8.52 -9.12
C SER A 898 30.40 8.65 -10.27
N LEU A 899 31.34 9.60 -10.20
CA LEU A 899 32.25 9.94 -11.30
C LEU A 899 33.21 8.79 -11.71
N THR A 900 33.39 7.84 -10.80
CA THR A 900 34.20 6.63 -10.99
C THR A 900 33.66 5.72 -12.11
N ALA A 901 32.35 5.70 -12.36
CA ALA A 901 31.74 4.89 -13.42
C ALA A 901 31.99 5.45 -14.83
N TYR A 902 31.95 6.78 -15.00
CA TYR A 902 32.27 7.45 -16.27
C TYR A 902 33.72 7.16 -16.71
N LEU A 903 34.66 7.19 -15.76
CA LEU A 903 36.06 6.81 -15.94
C LEU A 903 36.27 5.31 -16.25
N ALA A 904 35.32 4.45 -15.91
CA ALA A 904 35.36 3.02 -16.28
C ALA A 904 34.87 2.77 -17.71
N GLY A 905 33.95 3.61 -18.23
CA GLY A 905 33.39 3.49 -19.58
C GLY A 905 34.33 3.94 -20.70
N LYS A 906 35.02 5.09 -20.55
CA LYS A 906 36.01 5.60 -21.54
C LYS A 906 37.37 4.86 -21.45
N ARG A 907 37.39 3.55 -21.17
CA ARG A 907 38.61 2.72 -21.01
C ARG A 907 39.17 2.17 -22.33
N ASP A 908 39.51 3.08 -23.23
CA ASP A 908 40.59 2.86 -24.19
C ASP A 908 41.46 4.13 -24.25
N TYR A 909 42.77 3.93 -24.44
CA TYR A 909 43.85 4.92 -24.42
C TYR A 909 44.39 5.42 -23.05
N HIS A 910 45.73 5.45 -22.96
CA HIS A 910 46.62 6.06 -21.95
C HIS A 910 46.54 5.62 -20.47
N TRP A 911 47.23 4.50 -20.19
CA TRP A 911 47.63 4.03 -18.85
C TRP A 911 48.76 4.83 -18.17
N LEU A 912 49.19 5.97 -18.73
CA LEU A 912 50.52 6.56 -18.48
C LEU A 912 50.58 7.77 -17.54
N LEU A 913 49.44 8.37 -17.15
CA LEU A 913 49.40 9.57 -16.28
C LEU A 913 49.28 9.27 -14.77
N ALA A 914 49.01 8.02 -14.39
CA ALA A 914 48.73 7.64 -12.99
C ALA A 914 49.98 7.55 -12.08
N ARG A 915 51.18 7.92 -12.56
CA ARG A 915 52.45 7.71 -11.83
C ARG A 915 53.03 8.97 -11.16
N ASP A 916 52.58 10.16 -11.55
CA ASP A 916 53.17 11.43 -11.10
C ASP A 916 52.41 12.09 -9.92
N LEU A 917 51.32 11.45 -9.43
CA LEU A 917 50.50 11.94 -8.32
C LEU A 917 50.86 11.36 -6.94
N THR A 918 51.83 10.44 -6.85
CA THR A 918 52.31 9.88 -5.57
C THR A 918 53.75 10.33 -5.30
N GLY A 919 53.94 11.63 -5.08
CA GLY A 919 55.26 12.28 -4.97
C GLY A 919 55.40 13.20 -3.76
N ASN A 920 55.69 12.59 -2.60
CA ASN A 920 56.21 13.19 -1.36
C ASN A 920 55.31 14.10 -0.46
N LEU A 921 55.36 13.75 0.83
CA LEU A 921 55.30 14.58 2.05
C LEU A 921 53.95 15.08 2.60
N ASP A 922 53.48 14.30 3.58
CA ASP A 922 53.24 14.67 4.98
C ASP A 922 52.04 15.54 5.44
N SER A 923 51.51 15.11 6.60
CA SER A 923 50.60 15.75 7.55
C SER A 923 49.12 15.98 7.19
N ASP A 924 48.28 15.52 8.13
CA ASP A 924 46.95 15.97 8.51
C ASP A 924 45.68 15.68 7.65
N LEU A 925 44.86 14.81 8.26
CA LEU A 925 43.39 14.85 8.40
C LEU A 925 42.44 14.17 7.36
N CYS A 926 41.47 13.47 7.98
CA CYS A 926 40.11 13.07 7.56
C CYS A 926 39.91 11.91 6.53
N PRO A 927 39.05 10.92 6.86
CA PRO A 927 38.55 9.90 5.93
C PRO A 927 37.24 10.32 5.23
N ILE A 928 36.95 9.66 4.11
CA ILE A 928 35.77 9.89 3.26
C ILE A 928 34.60 8.96 3.65
N PRO A 929 33.34 9.44 3.73
CA PRO A 929 32.16 8.60 3.92
C PRO A 929 31.69 7.93 2.61
N SER A 930 30.93 6.83 2.69
CA SER A 930 30.54 6.02 1.51
C SER A 930 29.03 5.97 1.28
N SER A 931 28.55 6.23 0.05
CA SER A 931 27.11 6.18 -0.26
C SER A 931 26.73 5.84 -1.72
N LEU A 932 27.56 5.05 -2.41
CA LEU A 932 27.29 4.56 -3.77
C LEU A 932 26.05 3.65 -3.90
N THR A 933 25.19 3.98 -4.87
CA THR A 933 24.29 3.04 -5.56
C THR A 933 24.54 3.19 -7.06
N LEU A 934 24.75 2.08 -7.78
CA LEU A 934 25.05 2.06 -9.21
C LEU A 934 24.11 1.11 -9.95
N SER A 935 23.46 1.61 -10.99
CA SER A 935 22.68 0.84 -11.97
C SER A 935 23.28 1.02 -13.36
N LEU A 936 23.95 0.00 -13.87
CA LEU A 936 24.46 -0.04 -15.25
C LEU A 936 23.59 -0.97 -16.10
N SER A 937 23.07 -0.46 -17.22
CA SER A 937 22.39 -1.23 -18.26
C SER A 937 23.20 -1.22 -19.55
N PHE A 938 23.73 -2.38 -19.96
CA PHE A 938 24.48 -2.50 -21.20
C PHE A 938 23.57 -2.88 -22.37
N ASP A 939 23.70 -2.19 -23.51
CA ASP A 939 23.06 -2.60 -24.76
C ASP A 939 24.09 -2.87 -25.90
N CYS A 940 24.63 -4.08 -25.95
CA CYS A 940 25.67 -4.45 -26.90
C CYS A 940 25.15 -4.53 -28.35
N ARG A 941 25.46 -3.53 -29.19
CA ARG A 941 25.07 -3.51 -30.63
C ARG A 941 26.07 -2.90 -31.63
N SER A 942 27.38 -3.06 -31.43
CA SER A 942 28.35 -2.96 -32.54
C SER A 942 29.69 -3.62 -32.21
N LEU A 943 29.92 -4.84 -32.70
CA LEU A 943 31.22 -5.51 -32.67
C LEU A 943 31.32 -6.46 -33.87
N ASP A 944 31.67 -5.89 -35.03
CA ASP A 944 32.07 -6.68 -36.20
C ASP A 944 33.50 -7.19 -35.99
N LEU A 945 33.73 -8.46 -36.32
CA LEU A 945 34.97 -9.17 -36.00
C LEU A 945 35.95 -9.14 -37.17
N THR A 946 37.09 -8.46 -37.02
CA THR A 946 38.24 -8.62 -37.93
C THR A 946 39.52 -9.04 -37.20
N THR A 947 39.76 -10.35 -37.25
CA THR A 947 41.07 -11.05 -37.13
C THR A 947 41.84 -11.02 -35.81
N THR A 948 42.38 -12.19 -35.46
CA THR A 948 43.07 -12.49 -34.19
C THR A 948 44.52 -12.99 -34.37
N SER A 949 45.39 -12.57 -33.45
CA SER A 949 46.50 -13.33 -32.82
C SER A 949 47.62 -14.00 -33.64
N TYR A 950 48.87 -13.69 -33.23
CA TYR A 950 50.15 -14.40 -33.44
C TYR A 950 50.98 -14.16 -32.16
N LEU A 951 51.71 -15.04 -31.46
CA LEU A 951 51.90 -16.51 -31.37
C LEU A 951 52.20 -16.80 -29.85
N ILE A 952 52.15 -17.99 -29.21
CA ILE A 952 52.54 -19.39 -29.53
C ILE A 952 54.09 -19.57 -29.61
N ALA A 953 54.76 -20.52 -28.95
CA ALA A 953 54.46 -21.35 -27.77
C ALA A 953 55.78 -22.00 -27.26
N SER A 954 55.68 -22.85 -26.23
CA SER A 954 56.77 -23.63 -25.64
C SER A 954 57.28 -24.81 -26.50
N THR A 955 58.60 -24.89 -26.68
CA THR A 955 59.47 -26.10 -26.77
C THR A 955 59.18 -27.28 -27.75
N PRO A 956 60.22 -27.97 -28.28
CA PRO A 956 60.14 -29.01 -29.33
C PRO A 956 60.12 -30.45 -28.73
N PRO A 957 60.26 -31.59 -29.49
CA PRO A 957 60.55 -31.73 -30.94
C PRO A 957 59.80 -32.84 -31.74
N HIS A 958 59.99 -32.82 -33.08
CA HIS A 958 59.78 -33.92 -34.07
C HIS A 958 58.31 -34.33 -34.39
N LEU A 959 57.91 -34.82 -35.59
CA LEU A 959 58.63 -35.17 -36.84
C LEU A 959 57.71 -35.04 -38.11
N PHE A 960 58.28 -34.60 -39.25
CA PHE A 960 57.92 -34.90 -40.68
C PHE A 960 56.66 -34.34 -41.45
N ILE A 961 56.98 -33.56 -42.51
CA ILE A 961 56.52 -33.60 -43.93
C ILE A 961 55.18 -32.95 -44.40
N ALA A 962 55.30 -32.29 -45.58
CA ALA A 962 54.42 -31.47 -46.43
C ALA A 962 53.09 -32.11 -46.96
N GLY A 963 52.16 -31.37 -47.61
CA GLY A 963 52.05 -29.92 -47.86
C GLY A 963 51.10 -29.51 -49.03
N THR A 964 51.19 -28.24 -49.46
CA THR A 964 50.72 -27.60 -50.74
C THR A 964 49.20 -27.48 -51.11
N ASP A 965 48.77 -26.21 -51.23
CA ASP A 965 48.10 -25.54 -52.39
C ASP A 965 46.56 -25.40 -52.63
N SER A 966 46.22 -24.15 -53.02
CA SER A 966 45.18 -23.69 -53.99
C SER A 966 43.69 -23.41 -53.61
N LEU A 967 43.40 -22.11 -53.39
CA LEU A 967 42.45 -21.18 -54.08
C LEU A 967 41.55 -21.71 -55.26
N PRO A 968 40.49 -20.99 -55.73
CA PRO A 968 39.46 -20.17 -55.04
C PRO A 968 38.03 -20.17 -55.74
N SER A 969 37.15 -19.21 -55.37
CA SER A 969 36.05 -18.62 -56.21
C SER A 969 34.72 -19.43 -56.38
N ARG A 970 33.55 -18.89 -56.78
CA ARG A 970 32.94 -17.52 -56.85
C ARG A 970 31.38 -17.61 -56.97
N ALA A 971 30.70 -16.46 -56.84
CA ALA A 971 29.38 -16.10 -57.45
C ALA A 971 28.03 -16.70 -56.93
N LEU A 972 27.30 -15.86 -56.18
CA LEU A 972 26.00 -15.21 -56.52
C LEU A 972 24.79 -15.95 -57.17
N VAL A 973 23.61 -15.51 -56.67
CA VAL A 973 22.26 -15.44 -57.30
C VAL A 973 21.31 -16.67 -57.19
N PRO A 974 19.97 -16.48 -56.98
CA PRO A 974 19.08 -17.53 -56.43
C PRO A 974 17.89 -17.90 -57.34
N LEU A 975 17.05 -18.87 -56.90
CA LEU A 975 15.58 -18.86 -57.07
C LEU A 975 14.90 -20.01 -56.28
N GLN A 976 13.57 -19.91 -56.11
CA GLN A 976 12.65 -20.96 -55.63
C GLN A 976 12.18 -21.85 -56.81
N PRO A 977 11.33 -22.91 -56.67
CA PRO A 977 10.64 -23.46 -55.49
C PRO A 977 10.75 -25.01 -55.37
N LEU A 978 9.77 -25.65 -54.69
CA LEU A 978 9.33 -27.07 -54.73
C LEU A 978 9.64 -27.95 -53.49
N CYS A 979 8.55 -28.45 -52.88
CA CYS A 979 8.47 -29.75 -52.20
C CYS A 979 8.08 -30.84 -53.24
N PRO A 980 7.98 -32.15 -52.92
CA PRO A 980 8.08 -32.84 -51.62
C PRO A 980 8.93 -34.15 -51.66
N VAL A 981 8.70 -35.05 -50.68
CA VAL A 981 8.78 -36.55 -50.69
C VAL A 981 9.57 -37.17 -49.53
N HIS A 982 9.03 -38.29 -49.02
CA HIS A 982 9.47 -39.10 -47.87
C HIS A 982 10.71 -39.96 -48.11
N HIS A 983 11.38 -40.36 -47.02
CA HIS A 983 11.53 -41.76 -46.57
C HIS A 983 11.87 -41.71 -45.04
N HIS A 984 11.26 -42.45 -44.10
CA HIS A 984 11.24 -43.91 -43.85
C HIS A 984 12.65 -44.53 -43.79
N SER A 985 13.05 -45.34 -42.80
CA SER A 985 12.33 -46.10 -41.74
C SER A 985 13.24 -46.24 -40.47
N SER A 986 12.99 -46.98 -39.38
CA SER A 986 12.36 -48.31 -39.23
C SER A 986 11.99 -48.69 -37.77
N LYS A 987 10.87 -49.43 -37.62
CA LYS A 987 10.67 -50.74 -36.89
C LYS A 987 11.10 -50.86 -35.40
N LEU A 988 10.43 -51.58 -34.49
CA LEU A 988 9.21 -52.44 -34.39
C LEU A 988 8.91 -52.63 -32.84
N SER A 989 8.00 -53.41 -32.23
CA SER A 989 6.93 -54.40 -32.54
C SER A 989 6.17 -54.73 -31.21
N SER A 990 4.94 -55.27 -31.11
CA SER A 990 3.67 -55.08 -31.85
C SER A 990 2.56 -56.03 -31.31
N SER A 991 1.66 -55.57 -30.42
CA SER A 991 0.45 -56.32 -29.98
C SER A 991 -0.68 -55.34 -29.60
N GLU A 992 -1.70 -55.10 -30.44
CA GLU A 992 -2.93 -55.90 -30.62
C GLU A 992 -3.89 -55.86 -29.41
N ARG A 993 -5.19 -55.49 -29.49
CA ARG A 993 -6.22 -55.92 -30.48
C ARG A 993 -7.43 -54.99 -30.72
N ARG A 994 -7.88 -54.98 -31.99
CA ARG A 994 -9.29 -54.94 -32.54
C ARG A 994 -10.12 -53.64 -32.64
N LEU A 995 -10.57 -53.39 -33.88
CA LEU A 995 -11.50 -52.35 -34.37
C LEU A 995 -12.99 -52.79 -34.46
N ARG A 996 -13.91 -51.82 -34.64
CA ARG A 996 -14.79 -51.60 -35.85
C ARG A 996 -15.52 -50.22 -35.71
N ILE A 997 -15.35 -49.19 -36.57
CA ILE A 997 -15.92 -48.88 -37.93
C ILE A 997 -17.48 -49.02 -37.96
N TRP A 998 -18.35 -48.06 -38.33
CA TRP A 998 -18.55 -47.12 -39.49
C TRP A 998 -19.12 -45.74 -39.02
N ILE A 999 -19.02 -44.55 -39.65
CA ILE A 999 -19.04 -43.98 -41.05
C ILE A 999 -20.41 -43.37 -41.47
N GLY A 1000 -20.38 -42.09 -41.92
CA GLY A 1000 -21.48 -41.33 -42.58
C GLY A 1000 -21.79 -39.98 -41.89
N GLY A 1001 -21.98 -38.83 -42.58
CA GLY A 1001 -21.88 -38.51 -44.02
C GLY A 1001 -21.96 -36.98 -44.29
N GLU A 1002 -21.58 -36.57 -45.51
CA GLU A 1002 -21.56 -35.20 -46.09
C GLU A 1002 -22.95 -34.66 -46.54
N PRO A 1003 -23.12 -33.41 -47.05
CA PRO A 1003 -22.40 -32.14 -46.82
C PRO A 1003 -23.31 -30.86 -46.74
N CYS A 1004 -22.68 -29.68 -46.62
CA CYS A 1004 -23.08 -28.34 -47.12
C CYS A 1004 -24.55 -27.82 -47.05
N LYS A 1005 -24.71 -26.62 -46.46
CA LYS A 1005 -25.20 -25.42 -47.20
C LYS A 1005 -24.85 -24.08 -46.51
N VAL A 1006 -25.15 -22.98 -47.20
CA VAL A 1006 -24.81 -21.58 -46.91
C VAL A 1006 -26.08 -20.72 -47.04
N LEU A 1007 -26.07 -19.49 -46.50
CA LEU A 1007 -27.14 -18.48 -46.43
C LEU A 1007 -28.11 -18.70 -45.24
N ASP A 1008 -28.49 -17.67 -44.47
CA ASP A 1008 -28.07 -16.25 -44.42
C ASP A 1008 -27.53 -15.89 -43.01
#